data_AF-A0A176WD77-F1
#
_entry.id   AF-A0A176WD77-F1
#
_cell.length_a   1.000
_cell.length_b   1.000
_cell.length_c   1.000
_cell.angle_alpha   90.00
_cell.angle_beta   90.00
_cell.angle_gamma   90.00
#
_symmetry.space_group_name_H-M   'P 1'
#
loop_
_entity.id
_entity.type
_entity.pdbx_description
1 polymer ?
#
loop_
_entity_poly.entity_id
_entity_poly.type
_entity_poly.pdbx_seq_one_letter_code
_entity_poly.pdbx_strand_id
1 'polypeptide(L)'
;MGTYPRPPSLGLSGTMRRLSLLVLLFSYLTPLLADLPPAPDALTLLQFKGQLVADPSGRVIDTWNVNNLDAQGCPQNWYGVICSDQGAVVVLSLENLALQGELKSGTLGNLSGLFYLSLANNSLTGTIPDDLGNLSDLKVMILSDNHFEGPIPRSFLRLSQTLNNLSLAGNRLTGPIPDELGDMYLLTGLDLSRNQLTGKVPSSLVKLESLVALNLSSNVLDGSIPGGFSNLAQLERLDFHQNQLSGSIDPTLLTLNKTRFVDLSSNSFTGVLPWQMEEYVPVFTSVEHVNLSHNKLSGSLSTAGVFFAAALKVLDISHNELAGELPSFQYVTSLTSLRLGSNAFTGSVPVALITNPSQLLEEFDISGNQLSGPIGTITSQNLRRLNLSNNRFTGKLPEQLGECELVDLSGNGLFGDLLAMQNWAQSLKWLDLSSNQLVGNLPEMVVNNLFRLTHLNLSHNRLTGAVPSEYGSSRSLKSIDLSYNLLEGETPPDLFYASISDLLLSNNRLTGPIPLPDASTSSPGNNLTSSPSRYAQADTRPMSPLEVLDLSANNLVENIPDRIGSLVNLRILKLSTNRLTGTLPDTLSELKQLQTLDFSRNQLSGPLPDQLPSSLVALNLSNNHFTGTVPMNLTRFGESAFSGNEKLQWPLITPPPGRFPGQVNITRSGSKMSSGVKAGLIGGCTVGAALVVGICLFVYFRSVAKSNDTSPGSEFGGSKGFERCGRPGRDSTIEFDADVERSTLNSCTPVAAVKGAAARRTRGIPTENGSSPDVKMEEGDIIGGGLLVSRGHRLPSVTERDVLSPEHPLVTKVSPEHPVDMKCTAAPAHLVGDVYFLDKSVVFGAEDLSSAPAEILGKSSHGTSYKAVLENGRVLTVKWLKEGLAKCKKDFALEARKFGSVNHRNVVSLRGYYWGPQEHEKLLLSDYIEGGSLAGRLSEVNDNQGNDPASCNLAPDLNHITERESSGRRYPPLLWHQRLQIAVDVARGLKYLHEQHHWPHGNLKATNVLLREEPNFQACLSDFSLHRLMTSAGTINQLLNSGALGYRAPELAAAKKPKPSLKSDVFSFGVILMELITGKSAGEIISGSIISGSSGVVDLPDWVRLMVRDGHAIDCYDTALVGVDRDLEPPKGIEDMLTISLNCAASQSSRPSIRVVYEELAAINPD
;
A
#
# COMPACT_ATOMS: atom_id res chain seq x y z
N MET A 1 -18.20 -89.31 -50.91
CA MET A 1 -18.87 -88.80 -52.13
C MET A 1 -20.36 -89.10 -51.94
N GLY A 2 -21.32 -88.22 -52.22
CA GLY A 2 -21.40 -87.14 -53.22
C GLY A 2 -22.53 -87.54 -54.20
N THR A 3 -23.47 -86.67 -54.63
CA THR A 3 -23.52 -85.19 -54.66
C THR A 3 -24.96 -84.66 -54.51
N TYR A 4 -25.09 -83.38 -54.10
CA TYR A 4 -26.27 -82.47 -54.24
C TYR A 4 -27.71 -83.03 -54.37
N PRO A 5 -28.58 -82.69 -53.41
CA PRO A 5 -30.03 -82.55 -53.61
C PRO A 5 -30.54 -81.10 -53.53
N ARG A 6 -31.69 -80.86 -54.17
CA ARG A 6 -32.61 -79.69 -54.09
C ARG A 6 -34.04 -80.23 -54.29
N PRO A 7 -35.11 -79.46 -54.00
CA PRO A 7 -35.36 -78.55 -52.87
C PRO A 7 -36.58 -79.04 -52.04
N PRO A 8 -37.07 -78.28 -51.05
CA PRO A 8 -38.39 -77.66 -51.26
C PRO A 8 -38.52 -76.23 -50.67
N SER A 9 -39.74 -75.68 -50.72
CA SER A 9 -40.13 -74.32 -50.32
C SER A 9 -39.78 -73.94 -48.86
N LEU A 10 -39.20 -72.74 -48.67
CA LEU A 10 -39.08 -72.11 -47.36
C LEU A 10 -40.31 -71.28 -46.98
N GLY A 11 -40.58 -71.20 -45.69
CA GLY A 11 -41.45 -70.22 -45.03
C GLY A 11 -40.88 -69.89 -43.63
N LEU A 12 -41.68 -69.21 -42.78
CA LEU A 12 -41.34 -68.82 -41.39
C LEU A 12 -40.24 -67.73 -41.28
N SER A 13 -40.17 -66.86 -40.25
CA SER A 13 -41.11 -66.54 -39.15
C SER A 13 -40.80 -65.17 -38.50
N GLY A 14 -41.82 -64.54 -37.88
CA GLY A 14 -41.70 -64.02 -36.51
C GLY A 14 -41.07 -62.65 -36.22
N THR A 15 -40.25 -62.07 -37.10
CA THR A 15 -39.45 -60.87 -36.75
C THR A 15 -40.23 -59.54 -36.78
N MET A 16 -41.03 -59.29 -37.82
CA MET A 16 -41.61 -57.97 -38.11
C MET A 16 -42.63 -57.45 -37.09
N ARG A 17 -43.33 -58.32 -36.34
CA ARG A 17 -44.32 -57.87 -35.32
C ARG A 17 -43.73 -57.55 -33.94
N ARG A 18 -42.49 -57.96 -33.64
CA ARG A 18 -41.81 -57.53 -32.40
C ARG A 18 -41.24 -56.12 -32.51
N LEU A 19 -40.86 -55.68 -33.71
CA LEU A 19 -40.25 -54.35 -33.91
C LEU A 19 -41.22 -53.20 -33.57
N SER A 20 -42.47 -53.25 -34.04
CA SER A 20 -43.45 -52.18 -33.74
C SER A 20 -43.80 -52.07 -32.25
N LEU A 21 -43.85 -53.20 -31.52
CA LEU A 21 -44.03 -53.18 -30.06
C LEU A 21 -42.77 -52.72 -29.32
N LEU A 22 -41.58 -53.06 -29.78
CA LEU A 22 -40.32 -52.56 -29.20
C LEU A 22 -40.15 -51.05 -29.41
N VAL A 23 -40.50 -50.52 -30.58
CA VAL A 23 -40.48 -49.06 -30.84
C VAL A 23 -41.49 -48.34 -29.96
N LEU A 24 -42.72 -48.87 -29.80
CA LEU A 24 -43.71 -48.29 -28.89
C LEU A 24 -43.26 -48.37 -27.41
N LEU A 25 -42.67 -49.48 -26.97
CA LEU A 25 -42.12 -49.60 -25.61
C LEU A 25 -40.94 -48.65 -25.38
N PHE A 26 -40.05 -48.45 -26.35
CA PHE A 26 -38.98 -47.44 -26.25
C PHE A 26 -39.55 -46.02 -26.14
N SER A 27 -40.59 -45.68 -26.92
CA SER A 27 -41.26 -44.36 -26.81
C SER A 27 -42.01 -44.13 -25.48
N TYR A 28 -42.21 -45.18 -24.66
CA TYR A 28 -42.77 -45.07 -23.31
C TYR A 28 -41.76 -45.32 -22.17
N LEU A 29 -40.48 -45.61 -22.50
CA LEU A 29 -39.39 -45.79 -21.52
C LEU A 29 -38.36 -44.65 -21.53
N THR A 30 -38.51 -43.66 -22.43
CA THR A 30 -37.84 -42.36 -22.33
C THR A 30 -38.87 -41.27 -22.08
N PRO A 31 -39.39 -41.20 -20.84
CA PRO A 31 -38.90 -40.13 -19.97
C PRO A 31 -38.51 -40.61 -18.56
N LEU A 32 -37.36 -41.29 -18.45
CA LEU A 32 -36.68 -41.51 -17.16
C LEU A 32 -35.16 -41.26 -17.24
N LEU A 33 -34.80 -40.20 -17.98
CA LEU A 33 -33.48 -39.54 -17.96
C LEU A 33 -33.65 -38.01 -17.82
N ALA A 34 -34.68 -37.60 -17.08
CA ALA A 34 -34.64 -36.36 -16.32
C ALA A 34 -34.04 -36.69 -14.94
N ASP A 35 -33.36 -35.72 -14.34
CA ASP A 35 -32.73 -35.81 -13.01
C ASP A 35 -31.74 -36.98 -12.83
N LEU A 36 -30.59 -36.87 -13.49
CA LEU A 36 -29.35 -37.18 -12.78
C LEU A 36 -29.29 -36.27 -11.53
N PRO A 37 -29.10 -36.79 -10.31
CA PRO A 37 -28.98 -35.96 -9.14
C PRO A 37 -27.77 -35.01 -9.27
N PRO A 38 -27.85 -33.77 -8.76
CA PRO A 38 -26.70 -32.87 -8.72
C PRO A 38 -25.49 -33.55 -8.05
N ALA A 39 -24.27 -33.29 -8.56
CA ALA A 39 -23.07 -33.71 -7.85
C ALA A 39 -23.06 -33.15 -6.42
N PRO A 40 -22.47 -33.86 -5.43
CA PRO A 40 -22.45 -33.42 -4.03
C PRO A 40 -21.99 -31.98 -3.87
N ASP A 41 -20.89 -31.61 -4.53
CA ASP A 41 -20.30 -30.28 -4.52
C ASP A 41 -21.26 -29.21 -5.06
N ALA A 42 -21.97 -29.50 -6.15
CA ALA A 42 -22.96 -28.59 -6.73
C ALA A 42 -24.16 -28.39 -5.78
N LEU A 43 -24.58 -29.43 -5.07
CA LEU A 43 -25.63 -29.34 -4.05
C LEU A 43 -25.15 -28.54 -2.82
N THR A 44 -23.93 -28.77 -2.35
CA THR A 44 -23.27 -27.99 -1.29
C THR A 44 -23.18 -26.51 -1.63
N LEU A 45 -22.80 -26.17 -2.87
CA LEU A 45 -22.75 -24.79 -3.33
C LEU A 45 -24.17 -24.18 -3.43
N LEU A 46 -25.20 -24.93 -3.84
CA LEU A 46 -26.58 -24.44 -3.78
C LEU A 46 -27.08 -24.18 -2.35
N GLN A 47 -26.62 -24.98 -1.37
CA GLN A 47 -26.86 -24.72 0.04
C GLN A 47 -26.18 -23.43 0.52
N PHE A 48 -24.95 -23.14 0.08
CA PHE A 48 -24.29 -21.85 0.34
C PHE A 48 -25.05 -20.68 -0.26
N LYS A 49 -25.47 -20.77 -1.54
CA LYS A 49 -26.34 -19.74 -2.15
C LYS A 49 -27.63 -19.53 -1.36
N GLY A 50 -28.20 -20.58 -0.77
CA GLY A 50 -29.38 -20.49 0.09
C GLY A 50 -29.17 -19.75 1.43
N GLN A 51 -27.93 -19.43 1.81
CA GLN A 51 -27.58 -18.69 3.02
C GLN A 51 -27.30 -17.20 2.75
N LEU A 52 -27.23 -16.79 1.48
CA LEU A 52 -27.04 -15.40 1.09
C LEU A 52 -28.35 -14.61 1.25
N VAL A 53 -28.30 -13.60 2.12
CA VAL A 53 -29.37 -12.63 2.36
C VAL A 53 -29.43 -11.61 1.21
N ALA A 54 -28.28 -11.21 0.66
CA ALA A 54 -28.22 -10.36 -0.53
C ALA A 54 -26.99 -10.68 -1.38
N ASP A 55 -27.16 -10.53 -2.69
CA ASP A 55 -26.12 -10.53 -3.71
C ASP A 55 -26.38 -9.31 -4.63
N PRO A 56 -25.89 -8.11 -4.26
CA PRO A 56 -26.10 -6.89 -5.03
C PRO A 56 -25.51 -6.96 -6.45
N SER A 57 -24.53 -7.86 -6.65
CA SER A 57 -23.87 -8.09 -7.93
C SER A 57 -24.69 -8.98 -8.90
N GLY A 58 -25.68 -9.70 -8.37
CA GLY A 58 -26.43 -10.77 -9.04
C GLY A 58 -25.58 -11.99 -9.43
N ARG A 59 -24.26 -12.00 -9.13
CA ARG A 59 -23.33 -12.98 -9.67
C ARG A 59 -23.50 -14.36 -9.06
N VAL A 60 -23.82 -14.53 -7.79
CA VAL A 60 -24.14 -15.87 -7.25
C VAL A 60 -25.59 -16.26 -7.61
N ILE A 61 -26.55 -15.35 -7.39
CA ILE A 61 -27.98 -15.65 -7.54
C ILE A 61 -28.36 -15.94 -8.99
N ASP A 62 -27.92 -15.17 -9.98
CA ASP A 62 -28.31 -15.36 -11.39
C ASP A 62 -27.51 -16.47 -12.10
N THR A 63 -26.43 -16.97 -11.50
CA THR A 63 -25.54 -17.96 -12.13
C THR A 63 -25.73 -19.36 -11.53
N TRP A 64 -25.83 -19.51 -10.21
CA TRP A 64 -25.86 -20.84 -9.57
C TRP A 64 -27.26 -21.46 -9.64
N ASN A 65 -27.44 -22.44 -10.54
CA ASN A 65 -28.69 -23.17 -10.74
C ASN A 65 -28.47 -24.57 -11.32
N VAL A 66 -29.31 -25.53 -10.93
CA VAL A 66 -29.23 -26.95 -11.36
C VAL A 66 -29.38 -27.16 -12.87
N ASN A 67 -29.94 -26.20 -13.62
CA ASN A 67 -30.18 -26.33 -15.06
C ASN A 67 -28.90 -26.21 -15.91
N ASN A 68 -27.73 -26.02 -15.28
CA ASN A 68 -26.43 -25.84 -15.93
C ASN A 68 -25.34 -26.69 -15.26
N LEU A 69 -25.60 -27.98 -15.00
CA LEU A 69 -24.56 -28.97 -14.69
C LEU A 69 -24.15 -29.72 -15.97
N ASP A 70 -22.91 -30.20 -16.04
CA ASP A 70 -22.48 -31.11 -17.12
C ASP A 70 -22.68 -32.60 -16.77
N ALA A 71 -22.19 -33.49 -17.64
CA ALA A 71 -22.32 -34.94 -17.48
C ALA A 71 -21.51 -35.52 -16.31
N GLN A 72 -20.57 -34.74 -15.76
CA GLN A 72 -19.80 -35.03 -14.56
C GLN A 72 -20.43 -34.36 -13.31
N GLY A 73 -21.51 -33.59 -13.51
CA GLY A 73 -22.19 -32.82 -12.47
C GLY A 73 -21.47 -31.54 -12.07
N CYS A 74 -20.39 -31.15 -12.76
CA CYS A 74 -19.70 -29.90 -12.48
C CYS A 74 -20.60 -28.71 -12.84
N PRO A 75 -20.65 -27.66 -12.00
CA PRO A 75 -21.34 -26.41 -12.29
C PRO A 75 -20.81 -25.63 -13.50
N GLN A 76 -21.38 -25.86 -14.68
CA GLN A 76 -21.09 -25.06 -15.86
C GLN A 76 -21.66 -23.64 -15.69
N ASN A 77 -20.80 -22.63 -15.87
CA ASN A 77 -21.17 -21.21 -15.90
C ASN A 77 -21.58 -20.61 -14.55
N TRP A 78 -21.30 -21.29 -13.46
CA TRP A 78 -21.52 -20.78 -12.11
C TRP A 78 -20.40 -19.82 -11.72
N TYR A 79 -20.78 -18.75 -11.04
CA TYR A 79 -19.85 -17.69 -10.68
C TYR A 79 -18.77 -18.16 -9.70
N GLY A 80 -17.50 -17.83 -9.98
CA GLY A 80 -16.38 -18.10 -9.07
C GLY A 80 -16.02 -19.58 -8.88
N VAL A 81 -16.76 -20.51 -9.49
CA VAL A 81 -16.61 -21.97 -9.31
C VAL A 81 -15.84 -22.58 -10.48
N ILE A 82 -14.80 -23.35 -10.19
CA ILE A 82 -14.11 -24.18 -11.19
C ILE A 82 -13.92 -25.60 -10.62
N CYS A 83 -14.13 -26.60 -11.47
CA CYS A 83 -13.96 -28.02 -11.16
C CYS A 83 -12.70 -28.61 -11.80
N SER A 84 -12.25 -29.74 -11.26
CA SER A 84 -11.30 -30.65 -11.88
C SER A 84 -11.88 -31.32 -13.13
N ASP A 85 -11.01 -31.97 -13.91
CA ASP A 85 -11.39 -32.83 -15.05
C ASP A 85 -12.30 -34.03 -14.63
N GLN A 86 -12.47 -34.28 -13.33
CA GLN A 86 -13.31 -35.32 -12.73
C GLN A 86 -14.64 -34.80 -12.16
N GLY A 87 -14.90 -33.49 -12.21
CA GLY A 87 -16.15 -32.86 -11.78
C GLY A 87 -16.18 -32.27 -10.37
N ALA A 88 -15.25 -32.67 -9.48
CA ALA A 88 -15.11 -32.12 -8.14
C ALA A 88 -14.61 -30.65 -8.16
N VAL A 89 -15.14 -29.80 -7.28
CA VAL A 89 -14.85 -28.35 -7.22
C VAL A 89 -13.48 -28.10 -6.57
N VAL A 90 -12.60 -27.41 -7.31
CA VAL A 90 -11.20 -27.16 -6.91
C VAL A 90 -10.89 -25.69 -6.62
N VAL A 91 -11.74 -24.76 -7.10
CA VAL A 91 -11.61 -23.32 -6.81
C VAL A 91 -12.98 -22.71 -6.53
N LEU A 92 -13.05 -21.90 -5.47
CA LEU A 92 -14.16 -21.00 -5.16
C LEU A 92 -13.60 -19.58 -4.88
N SER A 93 -13.86 -18.63 -5.79
CA SER A 93 -13.42 -17.22 -5.69
C SER A 93 -14.62 -16.29 -5.89
N LEU A 94 -15.11 -15.70 -4.79
CA LEU A 94 -16.31 -14.84 -4.73
C LEU A 94 -15.99 -13.42 -4.27
N GLU A 95 -14.81 -12.93 -4.66
CA GLU A 95 -14.26 -11.64 -4.22
C GLU A 95 -15.06 -10.43 -4.72
N ASN A 96 -15.10 -9.35 -3.94
CA ASN A 96 -15.58 -8.01 -4.35
C ASN A 96 -17.04 -7.96 -4.85
N LEU A 97 -17.92 -8.81 -4.33
CA LEU A 97 -19.33 -8.91 -4.78
C LEU A 97 -20.34 -8.17 -3.85
N ALA A 98 -19.88 -7.72 -2.67
CA ALA A 98 -20.74 -7.24 -1.58
C ALA A 98 -21.81 -8.27 -1.13
N LEU A 99 -21.48 -9.56 -1.13
CA LEU A 99 -22.35 -10.62 -0.62
C LEU A 99 -22.67 -10.39 0.86
N GLN A 100 -23.96 -10.52 1.22
CA GLN A 100 -24.44 -10.49 2.59
C GLN A 100 -25.04 -11.85 2.93
N GLY A 101 -24.72 -12.40 4.09
CA GLY A 101 -25.20 -13.71 4.52
C GLY A 101 -24.35 -14.30 5.63
N GLU A 102 -24.84 -15.35 6.26
CA GLU A 102 -24.15 -16.06 7.34
C GLU A 102 -23.55 -17.35 6.78
N LEU A 103 -22.23 -17.55 6.88
CA LEU A 103 -21.57 -18.76 6.40
C LEU A 103 -21.77 -19.89 7.42
N LYS A 104 -22.64 -20.86 7.14
CA LYS A 104 -23.02 -21.89 8.12
C LYS A 104 -22.23 -23.18 7.98
N SER A 105 -22.07 -23.87 9.10
CA SER A 105 -21.42 -25.18 9.17
C SER A 105 -22.18 -26.28 8.42
N GLY A 106 -21.45 -27.25 7.87
CA GLY A 106 -21.99 -28.32 7.02
C GLY A 106 -22.19 -27.88 5.57
N THR A 107 -21.65 -26.72 5.20
CA THR A 107 -21.78 -26.14 3.87
C THR A 107 -20.48 -26.34 3.10
N LEU A 108 -19.63 -25.31 3.00
CA LEU A 108 -18.43 -25.35 2.16
C LEU A 108 -17.41 -26.42 2.60
N GLY A 109 -17.39 -26.81 3.88
CA GLY A 109 -16.48 -27.83 4.41
C GLY A 109 -16.64 -29.25 3.86
N ASN A 110 -17.65 -29.50 3.02
CA ASN A 110 -17.85 -30.76 2.32
C ASN A 110 -17.16 -30.83 0.93
N LEU A 111 -16.58 -29.71 0.45
CA LEU A 111 -15.90 -29.62 -0.85
C LEU A 111 -14.47 -30.17 -0.77
N SER A 112 -14.31 -31.48 -0.57
CA SER A 112 -13.01 -32.10 -0.22
C SER A 112 -11.84 -31.80 -1.18
N GLY A 113 -12.11 -31.65 -2.48
CA GLY A 113 -11.10 -31.30 -3.50
C GLY A 113 -10.77 -29.81 -3.62
N LEU A 114 -11.31 -28.94 -2.76
CA LEU A 114 -11.16 -27.49 -2.86
C LEU A 114 -9.72 -27.05 -2.52
N PHE A 115 -8.96 -26.63 -3.53
CA PHE A 115 -7.56 -26.20 -3.42
C PHE A 115 -7.42 -24.70 -3.09
N TYR A 116 -8.35 -23.86 -3.57
CA TYR A 116 -8.36 -22.41 -3.35
C TYR A 116 -9.76 -21.94 -2.92
N LEU A 117 -9.83 -21.27 -1.77
CA LEU A 117 -11.04 -20.64 -1.24
C LEU A 117 -10.78 -19.15 -1.00
N SER A 118 -11.56 -18.29 -1.65
CA SER A 118 -11.54 -16.85 -1.41
C SER A 118 -12.95 -16.26 -1.42
N LEU A 119 -13.30 -15.59 -0.31
CA LEU A 119 -14.56 -14.86 -0.12
C LEU A 119 -14.30 -13.37 0.19
N ALA A 120 -13.12 -12.86 -0.17
CA ALA A 120 -12.60 -11.58 0.32
C ALA A 120 -13.40 -10.34 -0.14
N ASN A 121 -13.36 -9.28 0.67
CA ASN A 121 -14.06 -8.00 0.43
C ASN A 121 -15.56 -8.18 0.15
N ASN A 122 -16.28 -8.65 1.17
CA ASN A 122 -17.72 -8.86 1.16
C ASN A 122 -18.32 -8.40 2.50
N SER A 123 -19.58 -8.76 2.77
CA SER A 123 -20.30 -8.43 4.00
C SER A 123 -20.87 -9.69 4.65
N LEU A 124 -20.12 -10.79 4.60
CA LEU A 124 -20.48 -12.06 5.23
C LEU A 124 -20.30 -11.98 6.76
N THR A 125 -21.24 -12.55 7.51
CA THR A 125 -21.36 -12.46 8.96
C THR A 125 -21.33 -13.82 9.65
N GLY A 126 -21.26 -13.82 10.98
CA GLY A 126 -21.28 -15.01 11.82
C GLY A 126 -19.90 -15.63 12.03
N THR A 127 -19.87 -16.80 12.67
CA THR A 127 -18.61 -17.50 12.98
C THR A 127 -18.04 -18.26 11.80
N ILE A 128 -16.71 -18.23 11.62
CA ILE A 128 -16.02 -19.11 10.65
C ILE A 128 -16.30 -20.59 11.03
N PRO A 129 -16.86 -21.43 10.14
CA PRO A 129 -17.24 -22.79 10.52
C PRO A 129 -16.05 -23.76 10.72
N ASP A 130 -16.15 -24.60 11.74
CA ASP A 130 -15.17 -25.66 12.04
C ASP A 130 -14.95 -26.62 10.87
N ASP A 131 -15.97 -26.91 10.06
CA ASP A 131 -15.88 -27.84 8.93
C ASP A 131 -15.03 -27.35 7.75
N LEU A 132 -14.67 -26.05 7.68
CA LEU A 132 -13.64 -25.59 6.75
C LEU A 132 -12.27 -26.25 7.02
N GLY A 133 -12.03 -26.73 8.25
CA GLY A 133 -10.87 -27.55 8.58
C GLY A 133 -10.89 -28.97 7.96
N ASN A 134 -11.97 -29.39 7.30
CA ASN A 134 -12.03 -30.71 6.63
C ASN A 134 -11.58 -30.67 5.17
N LEU A 135 -11.24 -29.49 4.64
CA LEU A 135 -10.84 -29.26 3.24
C LEU A 135 -9.41 -29.72 2.99
N SER A 136 -9.18 -31.03 2.94
CA SER A 136 -7.84 -31.65 2.96
C SER A 136 -6.87 -31.09 1.92
N ASP A 137 -7.37 -30.72 0.74
CA ASP A 137 -6.54 -30.33 -0.41
C ASP A 137 -6.27 -28.81 -0.47
N LEU A 138 -6.80 -28.04 0.49
CA LEU A 138 -6.79 -26.58 0.50
C LEU A 138 -5.40 -25.99 0.78
N LYS A 139 -4.91 -25.16 -0.16
CA LYS A 139 -3.60 -24.50 -0.06
C LYS A 139 -3.69 -23.00 0.22
N VAL A 140 -4.80 -22.37 -0.15
CA VAL A 140 -5.03 -20.94 0.02
C VAL A 140 -6.43 -20.71 0.56
N MET A 141 -6.52 -20.03 1.71
CA MET A 141 -7.78 -19.58 2.32
C MET A 141 -7.72 -18.06 2.55
N ILE A 142 -8.63 -17.32 1.92
CA ILE A 142 -8.74 -15.85 2.06
C ILE A 142 -10.19 -15.50 2.42
N LEU A 143 -10.44 -15.16 3.68
CA LEU A 143 -11.76 -14.76 4.21
C LEU A 143 -11.78 -13.27 4.61
N SER A 144 -10.82 -12.50 4.08
CA SER A 144 -10.47 -11.16 4.54
C SER A 144 -11.50 -10.09 4.19
N ASP A 145 -11.47 -8.99 4.95
CA ASP A 145 -12.29 -7.79 4.78
C ASP A 145 -13.79 -8.15 4.65
N ASN A 146 -14.31 -8.68 5.75
CA ASN A 146 -15.67 -9.21 5.92
C ASN A 146 -16.20 -8.85 7.32
N HIS A 147 -17.25 -9.50 7.81
CA HIS A 147 -17.82 -9.29 9.15
C HIS A 147 -17.90 -10.59 9.96
N PHE A 148 -16.97 -11.52 9.74
CA PHE A 148 -16.88 -12.75 10.54
C PHE A 148 -16.50 -12.45 12.00
N GLU A 149 -17.09 -13.18 12.94
CA GLU A 149 -16.97 -12.96 14.38
C GLU A 149 -16.65 -14.25 15.15
N GLY A 150 -16.42 -14.16 16.46
CA GLY A 150 -16.01 -15.30 17.29
C GLY A 150 -14.55 -15.73 17.07
N PRO A 151 -14.14 -16.92 17.58
CA PRO A 151 -12.75 -17.36 17.56
C PRO A 151 -12.30 -17.97 16.22
N ILE A 152 -10.99 -17.99 16.00
CA ILE A 152 -10.37 -18.76 14.91
C ILE A 152 -10.57 -20.26 15.18
N PRO A 153 -11.12 -21.05 14.24
CA PRO A 153 -11.36 -22.47 14.45
C PRO A 153 -10.09 -23.29 14.70
N ARG A 154 -10.03 -23.99 15.83
CA ARG A 154 -8.98 -24.99 16.13
C ARG A 154 -8.94 -26.14 15.12
N SER A 155 -10.04 -26.37 14.39
CA SER A 155 -10.10 -27.37 13.34
C SER A 155 -9.10 -27.13 12.20
N PHE A 156 -8.60 -25.89 12.02
CA PHE A 156 -7.62 -25.54 10.99
C PHE A 156 -6.30 -26.30 11.12
N LEU A 157 -5.97 -26.85 12.30
CA LEU A 157 -4.86 -27.78 12.51
C LEU A 157 -4.90 -28.99 11.54
N ARG A 158 -6.09 -29.42 11.11
CA ARG A 158 -6.27 -30.51 10.13
C ARG A 158 -5.73 -30.16 8.74
N LEU A 159 -5.58 -28.86 8.44
CA LEU A 159 -5.02 -28.34 7.19
C LEU A 159 -3.48 -28.17 7.26
N SER A 160 -2.83 -28.53 8.38
CA SER A 160 -1.37 -28.42 8.58
C SER A 160 -0.51 -29.09 7.51
N GLN A 161 -1.06 -30.12 6.84
CA GLN A 161 -0.39 -30.88 5.79
C GLN A 161 -0.45 -30.23 4.40
N THR A 162 -1.25 -29.16 4.22
CA THR A 162 -1.58 -28.61 2.89
C THR A 162 -1.72 -27.10 2.78
N LEU A 163 -2.10 -26.38 3.85
CA LEU A 163 -2.34 -24.93 3.77
C LEU A 163 -1.02 -24.13 3.75
N ASN A 164 -0.83 -23.33 2.70
CA ASN A 164 0.32 -22.45 2.50
C ASN A 164 0.03 -21.00 2.92
N ASN A 165 -1.13 -20.46 2.53
CA ASN A 165 -1.52 -19.09 2.87
C ASN A 165 -2.88 -19.04 3.56
N LEU A 166 -2.93 -18.35 4.70
CA LEU A 166 -4.13 -18.05 5.46
C LEU A 166 -4.22 -16.54 5.69
N SER A 167 -5.25 -15.90 5.13
CA SER A 167 -5.61 -14.51 5.49
C SER A 167 -7.06 -14.46 5.98
N LEU A 168 -7.22 -13.95 7.20
CA LEU A 168 -8.49 -13.70 7.89
C LEU A 168 -8.64 -12.20 8.24
N ALA A 169 -7.81 -11.35 7.65
CA ALA A 169 -7.66 -9.95 8.02
C ALA A 169 -8.97 -9.14 7.87
N GLY A 170 -9.10 -8.01 8.56
CA GLY A 170 -10.23 -7.09 8.36
C GLY A 170 -11.59 -7.68 8.75
N ASN A 171 -11.65 -8.40 9.86
CA ASN A 171 -12.86 -9.05 10.37
C ASN A 171 -13.15 -8.61 11.82
N ARG A 172 -14.03 -9.33 12.51
CA ARG A 172 -14.42 -9.10 13.92
C ARG A 172 -14.10 -10.32 14.79
N LEU A 173 -13.07 -11.09 14.41
CA LEU A 173 -12.65 -12.29 15.12
C LEU A 173 -12.11 -11.91 16.51
N THR A 174 -12.39 -12.75 17.51
CA THR A 174 -12.20 -12.47 18.94
C THR A 174 -11.60 -13.66 19.67
N GLY A 175 -10.99 -13.42 20.83
CA GLY A 175 -10.34 -14.48 21.60
C GLY A 175 -8.91 -14.77 21.12
N PRO A 176 -8.26 -15.81 21.67
CA PRO A 176 -6.85 -16.08 21.41
C PRO A 176 -6.59 -16.67 20.03
N ILE A 177 -5.41 -16.33 19.49
CA ILE A 177 -4.78 -17.08 18.39
C ILE A 177 -4.52 -18.51 18.90
N PRO A 178 -5.01 -19.56 18.22
CA PRO A 178 -4.81 -20.94 18.69
C PRO A 178 -3.33 -21.35 18.63
N ASP A 179 -2.81 -21.95 19.71
CA ASP A 179 -1.46 -22.55 19.74
C ASP A 179 -1.27 -23.55 18.59
N GLU A 180 -2.35 -24.22 18.19
CA GLU A 180 -2.39 -25.23 17.14
C GLU A 180 -2.02 -24.68 15.73
N LEU A 181 -2.11 -23.37 15.50
CA LEU A 181 -1.63 -22.78 14.22
C LEU A 181 -0.12 -22.92 14.04
N GLY A 182 0.65 -22.97 15.13
CA GLY A 182 2.11 -23.15 15.07
C GLY A 182 2.56 -24.54 14.64
N ASP A 183 1.66 -25.52 14.50
CA ASP A 183 1.96 -26.84 13.96
C ASP A 183 1.67 -26.94 12.43
N MET A 184 1.26 -25.84 11.79
CA MET A 184 0.98 -25.76 10.34
C MET A 184 2.24 -25.38 9.53
N TYR A 185 3.26 -26.23 9.59
CA TYR A 185 4.63 -25.99 9.08
C TYR A 185 4.76 -25.64 7.58
N LEU A 186 3.72 -25.82 6.75
CA LEU A 186 3.71 -25.37 5.35
C LEU A 186 3.30 -23.90 5.17
N LEU A 187 2.86 -23.20 6.22
CA LEU A 187 2.45 -21.80 6.13
C LEU A 187 3.62 -20.91 5.70
N THR A 188 3.46 -20.31 4.52
CA THR A 188 4.34 -19.28 3.94
C THR A 188 3.83 -17.87 4.23
N GLY A 189 2.52 -17.69 4.42
CA GLY A 189 1.90 -16.41 4.78
C GLY A 189 0.75 -16.57 5.76
N LEU A 190 0.83 -15.86 6.89
CA LEU A 190 -0.22 -15.79 7.91
C LEU A 190 -0.58 -14.33 8.19
N ASP A 191 -1.82 -13.96 7.88
CA ASP A 191 -2.36 -12.62 8.09
C ASP A 191 -3.68 -12.66 8.88
N LEU A 192 -3.62 -12.21 10.13
CA LEU A 192 -4.74 -12.13 11.06
C LEU A 192 -5.05 -10.67 11.45
N SER A 193 -4.53 -9.70 10.67
CA SER A 193 -4.58 -8.27 11.02
C SER A 193 -5.98 -7.67 11.03
N ARG A 194 -6.14 -6.47 11.61
CA ARG A 194 -7.41 -5.71 11.66
C ARG A 194 -8.58 -6.57 12.17
N ASN A 195 -8.43 -7.10 13.38
CA ASN A 195 -9.40 -7.96 14.06
C ASN A 195 -9.51 -7.56 15.55
N GLN A 196 -10.17 -8.37 16.38
CA GLN A 196 -10.34 -8.16 17.82
C GLN A 196 -9.75 -9.32 18.64
N LEU A 197 -8.68 -9.95 18.12
CA LEU A 197 -8.01 -11.09 18.77
C LEU A 197 -7.32 -10.64 20.06
N THR A 198 -7.39 -11.47 21.10
CA THR A 198 -6.96 -11.13 22.48
C THR A 198 -5.92 -12.09 23.03
N GLY A 199 -5.23 -11.67 24.10
CA GLY A 199 -4.22 -12.51 24.75
C GLY A 199 -2.91 -12.59 23.96
N LYS A 200 -2.06 -13.55 24.29
CA LYS A 200 -0.66 -13.54 23.85
C LYS A 200 -0.46 -14.08 22.44
N VAL A 201 0.60 -13.59 21.78
CA VAL A 201 1.19 -14.23 20.60
C VAL A 201 1.66 -15.64 20.97
N PRO A 202 1.15 -16.72 20.34
CA PRO A 202 1.53 -18.09 20.70
C PRO A 202 3.01 -18.38 20.47
N SER A 203 3.66 -19.00 21.45
CA SER A 203 5.07 -19.43 21.33
C SER A 203 5.27 -20.59 20.34
N SER A 204 4.18 -21.21 19.88
CA SER A 204 4.22 -22.20 18.81
C SER A 204 4.50 -21.59 17.43
N LEU A 205 4.21 -20.30 17.20
CA LEU A 205 4.40 -19.67 15.89
C LEU A 205 5.88 -19.64 15.45
N VAL A 206 6.84 -19.67 16.39
CA VAL A 206 8.29 -19.71 16.06
C VAL A 206 8.76 -21.08 15.54
N LYS A 207 7.86 -22.06 15.40
CA LYS A 207 8.09 -23.34 14.70
C LYS A 207 7.91 -23.24 13.19
N LEU A 208 7.30 -22.17 12.67
CA LEU A 208 6.87 -22.05 11.28
C LEU A 208 8.06 -21.67 10.37
N GLU A 209 9.06 -22.54 10.26
CA GLU A 209 10.32 -22.29 9.53
C GLU A 209 10.12 -21.84 8.07
N SER A 210 9.00 -22.23 7.43
CA SER A 210 8.60 -21.85 6.06
C SER A 210 8.06 -20.42 5.92
N LEU A 211 7.81 -19.71 7.02
CA LEU A 211 7.01 -18.47 7.05
C LEU A 211 7.79 -17.28 6.50
N VAL A 212 7.26 -16.65 5.45
CA VAL A 212 7.85 -15.49 4.76
C VAL A 212 7.22 -14.18 5.22
N ALA A 213 5.91 -14.19 5.51
CA ALA A 213 5.19 -13.03 6.00
C ALA A 213 4.28 -13.39 7.19
N LEU A 214 4.43 -12.64 8.28
CA LEU A 214 3.59 -12.75 9.48
C LEU A 214 3.01 -11.38 9.83
N ASN A 215 1.69 -11.26 9.75
CA ASN A 215 0.95 -10.05 10.09
C ASN A 215 -0.13 -10.32 11.16
N LEU A 216 0.01 -9.71 12.32
CA LEU A 216 -0.95 -9.72 13.43
C LEU A 216 -1.41 -8.30 13.82
N SER A 217 -1.19 -7.30 12.95
CA SER A 217 -1.42 -5.89 13.28
C SER A 217 -2.87 -5.55 13.64
N SER A 218 -3.08 -4.42 14.32
CA SER A 218 -4.40 -3.84 14.56
C SER A 218 -5.35 -4.84 15.24
N ASN A 219 -4.94 -5.32 16.40
CA ASN A 219 -5.63 -6.32 17.23
C ASN A 219 -5.56 -5.92 18.73
N VAL A 220 -5.92 -6.83 19.63
CA VAL A 220 -5.96 -6.62 21.09
C VAL A 220 -5.01 -7.60 21.82
N LEU A 221 -3.90 -7.98 21.16
CA LEU A 221 -2.95 -8.95 21.68
C LEU A 221 -2.10 -8.36 22.82
N ASP A 222 -1.81 -9.17 23.84
CA ASP A 222 -1.15 -8.75 25.09
C ASP A 222 0.13 -9.56 25.42
N GLY A 223 0.75 -9.23 26.55
CA GLY A 223 1.98 -9.88 27.00
C GLY A 223 3.19 -9.52 26.14
N SER A 224 4.18 -10.40 26.06
CA SER A 224 5.41 -10.20 25.30
C SER A 224 5.44 -11.06 24.04
N ILE A 225 6.17 -10.60 23.03
CA ILE A 225 6.59 -11.45 21.91
C ILE A 225 7.33 -12.68 22.50
N PRO A 226 7.00 -13.93 22.09
CA PRO A 226 7.73 -15.11 22.54
C PRO A 226 9.12 -15.17 21.89
N GLY A 227 10.15 -15.53 22.64
CA GLY A 227 11.50 -15.67 22.11
C GLY A 227 11.65 -16.85 21.14
N GLY A 228 12.72 -16.83 20.33
CA GLY A 228 13.02 -17.88 19.33
C GLY A 228 12.65 -17.52 17.88
N PHE A 229 12.30 -16.26 17.59
CA PHE A 229 12.03 -15.79 16.22
C PHE A 229 13.19 -16.04 15.24
N SER A 230 14.43 -16.19 15.74
CA SER A 230 15.60 -16.63 14.97
C SER A 230 15.41 -17.91 14.15
N ASN A 231 14.43 -18.76 14.50
CA ASN A 231 14.10 -19.97 13.76
C ASN A 231 13.38 -19.67 12.43
N LEU A 232 12.75 -18.50 12.29
CA LEU A 232 11.95 -18.11 11.12
C LEU A 232 12.87 -17.60 9.99
N ALA A 233 13.82 -18.43 9.56
CA ALA A 233 14.90 -18.06 8.63
C ALA A 233 14.44 -17.71 7.19
N GLN A 234 13.13 -17.83 6.89
CA GLN A 234 12.53 -17.36 5.63
C GLN A 234 11.78 -16.02 5.77
N LEU A 235 11.68 -15.45 6.97
CA LEU A 235 10.82 -14.31 7.26
C LEU A 235 11.36 -13.00 6.65
N GLU A 236 10.64 -12.45 5.67
CA GLU A 236 10.93 -11.17 5.03
C GLU A 236 10.11 -10.01 5.66
N ARG A 237 8.89 -10.28 6.13
CA ARG A 237 7.99 -9.29 6.78
C ARG A 237 7.48 -9.76 8.14
N LEU A 238 7.70 -8.93 9.16
CA LEU A 238 7.09 -9.03 10.50
C LEU A 238 6.28 -7.77 10.82
N ASP A 239 5.00 -7.93 11.15
CA ASP A 239 4.08 -6.80 11.35
C ASP A 239 3.11 -7.06 12.53
N PHE A 240 3.37 -6.43 13.68
CA PHE A 240 2.59 -6.54 14.92
C PHE A 240 2.04 -5.18 15.41
N HIS A 241 2.06 -4.14 14.58
CA HIS A 241 1.70 -2.78 15.02
C HIS A 241 0.25 -2.67 15.56
N GLN A 242 -0.06 -1.65 16.36
CA GLN A 242 -1.40 -1.43 16.95
C GLN A 242 -1.91 -2.66 17.73
N ASN A 243 -1.25 -2.98 18.83
CA ASN A 243 -1.64 -4.02 19.78
C ASN A 243 -1.36 -3.55 21.23
N GLN A 244 -1.47 -4.45 22.22
CA GLN A 244 -1.14 -4.20 23.62
C GLN A 244 0.12 -4.98 24.06
N LEU A 245 1.01 -5.31 23.11
CA LEU A 245 2.24 -6.05 23.38
C LEU A 245 3.21 -5.22 24.21
N SER A 246 4.05 -5.89 25.00
CA SER A 246 4.75 -5.29 26.13
C SER A 246 6.01 -6.06 26.55
N GLY A 247 6.83 -5.43 27.39
CA GLY A 247 8.14 -5.97 27.78
C GLY A 247 9.22 -5.65 26.74
N SER A 248 10.38 -6.28 26.85
CA SER A 248 11.52 -6.05 25.97
C SER A 248 11.38 -6.72 24.61
N ILE A 249 11.82 -6.03 23.56
CA ILE A 249 12.03 -6.60 22.23
C ILE A 249 13.23 -7.56 22.32
N ASP A 250 13.05 -8.80 21.85
CA ASP A 250 14.06 -9.86 21.93
C ASP A 250 15.22 -9.61 20.94
N PRO A 251 16.50 -9.53 21.38
CA PRO A 251 17.65 -9.34 20.49
C PRO A 251 17.83 -10.44 19.44
N THR A 252 17.23 -11.62 19.59
CA THR A 252 17.26 -12.66 18.54
C THR A 252 16.54 -12.22 17.26
N LEU A 253 15.65 -11.23 17.30
CA LEU A 253 15.11 -10.58 16.11
C LEU A 253 16.20 -9.92 15.24
N LEU A 254 17.33 -9.48 15.83
CA LEU A 254 18.49 -8.93 15.12
C LEU A 254 19.25 -9.96 14.26
N THR A 255 18.94 -11.26 14.42
CA THR A 255 19.64 -12.36 13.74
C THR A 255 18.98 -12.81 12.43
N LEU A 256 17.81 -12.25 12.10
CA LEU A 256 17.04 -12.59 10.91
C LEU A 256 17.63 -11.95 9.65
N ASN A 257 18.46 -12.72 8.94
CA ASN A 257 19.22 -12.31 7.75
C ASN A 257 18.43 -12.17 6.44
N LYS A 258 17.10 -12.40 6.47
CA LYS A 258 16.17 -12.15 5.36
C LYS A 258 15.14 -11.07 5.65
N THR A 259 14.93 -10.69 6.90
CA THR A 259 13.89 -9.73 7.24
C THR A 259 14.23 -8.38 6.65
N ARG A 260 13.27 -7.81 5.92
CA ARG A 260 13.35 -6.49 5.26
C ARG A 260 12.48 -5.46 5.96
N PHE A 261 11.35 -5.90 6.52
CA PHE A 261 10.35 -5.06 7.15
C PHE A 261 10.01 -5.55 8.56
N VAL A 262 10.16 -4.67 9.55
CA VAL A 262 9.72 -4.88 10.94
C VAL A 262 8.89 -3.69 11.38
N ASP A 263 7.62 -3.92 11.72
CA ASP A 263 6.77 -2.93 12.40
C ASP A 263 6.21 -3.49 13.72
N LEU A 264 6.60 -2.85 14.82
CA LEU A 264 6.17 -3.14 16.20
C LEU A 264 5.54 -1.89 16.85
N SER A 265 5.17 -0.89 16.05
CA SER A 265 4.70 0.42 16.54
C SER A 265 3.33 0.38 17.23
N SER A 266 2.96 1.45 17.91
CA SER A 266 1.66 1.59 18.60
C SER A 266 1.37 0.42 19.55
N ASN A 267 2.28 0.21 20.50
CA ASN A 267 2.25 -0.91 21.45
C ASN A 267 2.63 -0.39 22.86
N SER A 268 3.16 -1.25 23.73
CA SER A 268 3.69 -0.90 25.06
C SER A 268 5.00 -1.64 25.37
N PHE A 269 5.84 -1.84 24.36
CA PHE A 269 7.20 -2.36 24.53
C PHE A 269 8.04 -1.41 25.39
N THR A 270 8.91 -1.99 26.23
CA THR A 270 9.73 -1.31 27.24
C THR A 270 11.17 -1.83 27.24
N GLY A 271 12.05 -1.22 28.05
CA GLY A 271 13.46 -1.62 28.13
C GLY A 271 14.32 -0.84 27.13
N VAL A 272 15.44 -1.43 26.70
CA VAL A 272 16.35 -0.78 25.73
C VAL A 272 16.08 -1.25 24.29
N LEU A 273 16.51 -0.43 23.32
CA LEU A 273 16.54 -0.82 21.92
C LEU A 273 17.42 -2.08 21.75
N PRO A 274 17.01 -3.09 20.96
CA PRO A 274 17.64 -4.41 20.99
C PRO A 274 19.13 -4.38 20.58
N TRP A 275 19.50 -3.50 19.64
CA TRP A 275 20.89 -3.28 19.21
C TRP A 275 21.80 -2.60 20.24
N GLN A 276 21.31 -2.24 21.44
CA GLN A 276 22.17 -1.78 22.53
C GLN A 276 22.76 -2.92 23.38
N MET A 277 22.41 -4.19 23.12
CA MET A 277 22.88 -5.32 23.92
C MET A 277 24.18 -5.91 23.37
N GLU A 278 25.32 -5.47 23.92
CA GLU A 278 26.70 -5.78 23.48
C GLU A 278 27.05 -7.28 23.38
N GLU A 279 26.26 -8.17 23.99
CA GLU A 279 26.48 -9.63 23.99
C GLU A 279 26.07 -10.31 22.66
N TYR A 280 25.28 -9.63 21.82
CA TYR A 280 24.89 -10.09 20.49
C TYR A 280 25.54 -9.18 19.44
N VAL A 281 26.32 -9.75 18.51
CA VAL A 281 26.83 -9.02 17.33
C VAL A 281 25.67 -8.82 16.36
N PRO A 282 25.12 -7.61 16.19
CA PRO A 282 23.94 -7.40 15.35
C PRO A 282 24.34 -7.42 13.88
N VAL A 283 23.63 -8.19 13.06
CA VAL A 283 23.85 -8.27 11.62
C VAL A 283 22.50 -8.17 10.91
N PHE A 284 21.82 -7.05 11.12
CA PHE A 284 20.69 -6.61 10.29
C PHE A 284 21.20 -6.18 8.89
N THR A 285 21.70 -7.13 8.10
CA THR A 285 22.17 -6.90 6.73
C THR A 285 21.06 -6.73 5.71
N SER A 286 19.86 -7.24 5.99
CA SER A 286 18.71 -7.24 5.08
C SER A 286 17.62 -6.22 5.42
N VAL A 287 17.62 -5.65 6.62
CA VAL A 287 16.50 -4.82 7.09
C VAL A 287 16.54 -3.44 6.44
N GLU A 288 15.47 -3.14 5.71
CA GLU A 288 15.26 -1.88 4.99
C GLU A 288 14.33 -0.92 5.76
N HIS A 289 13.38 -1.46 6.54
CA HIS A 289 12.40 -0.69 7.32
C HIS A 289 12.27 -1.21 8.75
N VAL A 290 12.46 -0.31 9.72
CA VAL A 290 12.19 -0.52 11.14
C VAL A 290 11.25 0.57 11.65
N ASN A 291 10.08 0.17 12.14
CA ASN A 291 9.16 1.05 12.85
C ASN A 291 8.87 0.50 14.27
N LEU A 292 9.32 1.24 15.29
CA LEU A 292 9.08 0.97 16.71
C LEU A 292 8.34 2.14 17.39
N SER A 293 7.75 3.05 16.61
CA SER A 293 7.13 4.27 17.12
C SER A 293 5.96 4.03 18.09
N HIS A 294 5.59 5.04 18.88
CA HIS A 294 4.49 4.96 19.86
C HIS A 294 4.62 3.74 20.80
N ASN A 295 5.72 3.70 21.55
CA ASN A 295 6.05 2.68 22.55
C ASN A 295 6.63 3.35 23.82
N LYS A 296 7.26 2.57 24.70
CA LYS A 296 7.91 3.03 25.94
C LYS A 296 9.37 2.55 25.99
N LEU A 297 10.01 2.52 24.82
CA LEU A 297 11.41 2.14 24.68
C LEU A 297 12.31 3.25 25.22
N SER A 298 13.36 2.86 25.91
CA SER A 298 14.30 3.72 26.63
C SER A 298 15.73 3.43 26.20
N GLY A 299 16.72 4.13 26.77
CA GLY A 299 18.12 3.99 26.38
C GLY A 299 18.55 5.09 25.40
N SER A 300 19.36 4.74 24.39
CA SER A 300 20.03 5.73 23.54
C SER A 300 20.42 5.21 22.16
N LEU A 301 20.84 6.11 21.27
CA LEU A 301 21.29 5.82 19.90
C LEU A 301 22.81 5.89 19.72
N SER A 302 23.59 6.13 20.77
CA SER A 302 25.05 6.37 20.68
C SER A 302 25.85 5.29 19.91
N THR A 303 25.37 4.05 19.86
CA THR A 303 25.99 2.94 19.11
C THR A 303 25.26 2.55 17.80
N ALA A 304 24.11 3.15 17.51
CA ALA A 304 23.23 2.72 16.41
C ALA A 304 23.92 2.73 15.03
N GLY A 305 24.75 3.74 14.77
CA GLY A 305 25.51 3.87 13.53
C GLY A 305 26.61 2.81 13.31
N VAL A 306 26.82 1.89 14.26
CA VAL A 306 27.77 0.76 14.14
C VAL A 306 27.05 -0.57 13.84
N PHE A 307 25.74 -0.65 14.11
CA PHE A 307 24.98 -1.91 14.11
C PHE A 307 23.93 -2.05 13.00
N PHE A 308 23.56 -0.96 12.34
CA PHE A 308 22.74 -1.02 11.13
C PHE A 308 23.62 -1.15 9.90
N ALA A 309 23.30 -2.10 9.01
CA ALA A 309 24.00 -2.26 7.74
C ALA A 309 23.56 -1.21 6.71
N ALA A 310 24.29 -1.13 5.60
CA ALA A 310 24.03 -0.27 4.45
C ALA A 310 22.76 -0.64 3.62
N ALA A 311 21.78 -1.30 4.24
CA ALA A 311 20.47 -1.62 3.67
C ALA A 311 19.32 -0.82 4.30
N LEU A 312 19.51 -0.26 5.51
CA LEU A 312 18.45 0.44 6.24
C LEU A 312 18.07 1.74 5.52
N LYS A 313 16.79 1.85 5.12
CA LYS A 313 16.21 3.01 4.42
C LYS A 313 15.32 3.83 5.34
N VAL A 314 14.56 3.19 6.22
CA VAL A 314 13.60 3.86 7.09
C VAL A 314 13.78 3.41 8.54
N LEU A 315 14.01 4.37 9.44
CA LEU A 315 14.03 4.17 10.88
C LEU A 315 13.05 5.14 11.55
N ASP A 316 11.92 4.61 12.03
CA ASP A 316 10.94 5.34 12.83
C ASP A 316 10.91 4.78 14.26
N ILE A 317 11.35 5.59 15.22
CA ILE A 317 11.31 5.27 16.67
C ILE A 317 10.73 6.45 17.45
N SER A 318 9.91 7.27 16.78
CA SER A 318 9.23 8.42 17.36
C SER A 318 8.29 8.02 18.52
N HIS A 319 7.89 8.97 19.36
CA HIS A 319 6.95 8.75 20.48
C HIS A 319 7.40 7.61 21.42
N ASN A 320 8.55 7.80 22.06
CA ASN A 320 9.18 6.85 22.99
C ASN A 320 9.88 7.59 24.16
N GLU A 321 10.59 6.85 25.03
CA GLU A 321 11.32 7.36 26.19
C GLU A 321 12.86 7.37 25.96
N LEU A 322 13.31 7.49 24.70
CA LEU A 322 14.73 7.44 24.32
C LEU A 322 15.46 8.75 24.65
N ALA A 323 16.73 8.66 25.03
CA ALA A 323 17.49 9.81 25.53
C ALA A 323 18.98 9.79 25.12
N GLY A 324 19.74 10.80 25.57
CA GLY A 324 21.15 10.96 25.24
C GLY A 324 21.36 11.67 23.90
N GLU A 325 22.58 11.60 23.36
CA GLU A 325 22.96 12.31 22.13
C GLU A 325 22.69 11.47 20.86
N LEU A 326 22.40 12.16 19.76
CA LEU A 326 22.20 11.54 18.45
C LEU A 326 23.55 11.22 17.78
N PRO A 327 23.74 10.01 17.21
CA PRO A 327 24.94 9.68 16.45
C PRO A 327 24.94 10.39 15.09
N SER A 328 26.08 10.39 14.39
CA SER A 328 26.20 11.01 13.06
C SER A 328 25.53 10.23 11.92
N PHE A 329 25.15 8.96 12.15
CA PHE A 329 24.67 7.99 11.13
C PHE A 329 25.54 7.84 9.87
N GLN A 330 26.78 8.35 9.87
CA GLN A 330 27.65 8.49 8.68
C GLN A 330 28.02 7.19 7.94
N TYR A 331 27.65 6.02 8.47
CA TYR A 331 27.87 4.70 7.89
C TYR A 331 26.58 4.08 7.29
N VAL A 332 25.42 4.71 7.49
CA VAL A 332 24.10 4.23 7.02
C VAL A 332 23.67 5.06 5.81
N THR A 333 24.41 4.95 4.71
CA THR A 333 24.25 5.80 3.50
C THR A 333 22.92 5.59 2.77
N SER A 334 22.27 4.44 2.96
CA SER A 334 20.98 4.06 2.39
C SER A 334 19.76 4.71 3.05
N LEU A 335 19.94 5.40 4.19
CA LEU A 335 18.86 5.92 5.03
C LEU A 335 18.16 7.12 4.36
N THR A 336 16.92 6.92 3.93
CA THR A 336 16.06 7.92 3.27
C THR A 336 15.05 8.59 4.21
N SER A 337 14.63 7.92 5.30
CA SER A 337 13.75 8.50 6.33
C SER A 337 14.21 8.16 7.74
N LEU A 338 14.36 9.19 8.58
CA LEU A 338 14.79 9.09 9.97
C LEU A 338 13.83 9.89 10.86
N ARG A 339 12.98 9.20 11.62
CA ARG A 339 12.01 9.81 12.54
C ARG A 339 12.29 9.44 13.99
N LEU A 340 12.70 10.45 14.75
CA LEU A 340 13.08 10.38 16.16
C LEU A 340 12.22 11.32 17.05
N GLY A 341 11.16 11.90 16.48
CA GLY A 341 10.30 12.89 17.14
C GLY A 341 9.66 12.39 18.45
N SER A 342 9.21 13.30 19.31
CA SER A 342 8.56 12.98 20.59
C SER A 342 9.37 12.01 21.46
N ASN A 343 10.58 12.40 21.84
CA ASN A 343 11.51 11.63 22.67
C ASN A 343 12.23 12.58 23.66
N ALA A 344 13.25 12.08 24.38
CA ALA A 344 14.06 12.85 25.31
C ALA A 344 15.53 13.02 24.85
N PHE A 345 15.80 13.04 23.54
CA PHE A 345 17.14 13.25 22.99
C PHE A 345 17.69 14.65 23.29
N THR A 346 19.00 14.73 23.48
CA THR A 346 19.76 15.90 23.94
C THR A 346 21.00 16.14 23.09
N GLY A 347 21.69 17.27 23.28
CA GLY A 347 22.85 17.66 22.49
C GLY A 347 22.46 18.65 21.39
N SER A 348 22.97 18.45 20.18
CA SER A 348 22.75 19.31 19.00
C SER A 348 22.41 18.48 17.76
N VAL A 349 22.02 19.11 16.65
CA VAL A 349 21.75 18.40 15.38
C VAL A 349 23.05 17.76 14.87
N PRO A 350 23.09 16.45 14.54
CA PRO A 350 24.27 15.85 13.95
C PRO A 350 24.53 16.46 12.55
N VAL A 351 25.56 17.29 12.44
CA VAL A 351 25.87 18.08 11.22
C VAL A 351 25.94 17.21 9.97
N ALA A 352 26.44 15.96 10.08
CA ALA A 352 26.48 15.00 8.99
C ALA A 352 25.09 14.75 8.33
N LEU A 353 24.00 14.73 9.10
CA LEU A 353 22.65 14.49 8.57
C LEU A 353 22.11 15.66 7.73
N ILE A 354 22.60 16.88 7.97
CA ILE A 354 22.12 18.12 7.33
C ILE A 354 23.11 18.71 6.31
N THR A 355 24.36 18.25 6.27
CA THR A 355 25.38 18.73 5.31
C THR A 355 26.06 17.67 4.45
N ASN A 356 25.95 16.37 4.74
CA ASN A 356 26.65 15.34 3.96
C ASN A 356 25.96 15.10 2.60
N PRO A 357 26.61 15.39 1.45
CA PRO A 357 26.00 15.13 0.14
C PRO A 357 25.91 13.63 -0.19
N SER A 358 26.67 12.76 0.49
CA SER A 358 26.63 11.30 0.28
C SER A 358 25.53 10.60 1.11
N GLN A 359 24.61 11.34 1.71
CA GLN A 359 23.52 10.82 2.52
C GLN A 359 22.19 10.94 1.75
N LEU A 360 21.51 9.81 1.50
CA LEU A 360 20.25 9.75 0.75
C LEU A 360 19.00 10.21 1.54
N LEU A 361 19.17 11.02 2.59
CA LEU A 361 18.12 11.34 3.56
C LEU A 361 17.12 12.35 2.98
N GLU A 362 15.95 11.86 2.57
CA GLU A 362 14.81 12.64 2.08
C GLU A 362 13.97 13.24 3.23
N GLU A 363 13.87 12.55 4.36
CA GLU A 363 13.01 12.92 5.50
C GLU A 363 13.78 12.84 6.84
N PHE A 364 13.80 13.93 7.58
CA PHE A 364 14.43 14.02 8.89
C PHE A 364 13.52 14.70 9.92
N ASP A 365 13.05 13.93 10.90
CA ASP A 365 12.22 14.42 12.01
C ASP A 365 12.89 14.14 13.35
N ILE A 366 13.18 15.20 14.11
CA ILE A 366 13.66 15.13 15.50
C ILE A 366 12.85 16.06 16.42
N SER A 367 11.59 16.32 16.05
CA SER A 367 10.68 17.22 16.76
C SER A 367 10.37 16.80 18.20
N GLY A 368 9.83 17.69 19.04
CA GLY A 368 9.33 17.32 20.36
C GLY A 368 10.40 16.70 21.29
N ASN A 369 11.64 17.19 21.21
CA ASN A 369 12.81 16.66 21.91
C ASN A 369 13.49 17.73 22.80
N GLN A 370 14.67 17.42 23.35
CA GLN A 370 15.43 18.33 24.21
C GLN A 370 16.74 18.81 23.55
N LEU A 371 16.83 18.77 22.22
CA LEU A 371 18.00 19.20 21.44
C LEU A 371 18.16 20.72 21.48
N SER A 372 19.39 21.20 21.35
CA SER A 372 19.77 22.58 21.67
C SER A 372 20.96 23.09 20.86
N GLY A 373 21.28 24.38 21.05
CA GLY A 373 22.31 25.08 20.26
C GLY A 373 21.79 25.54 18.89
N PRO A 374 22.68 25.94 17.97
CA PRO A 374 22.32 26.35 16.62
C PRO A 374 22.02 25.16 15.71
N ILE A 375 21.07 25.35 14.79
CA ILE A 375 20.76 24.39 13.71
C ILE A 375 21.94 24.29 12.72
N GLY A 376 22.63 25.41 12.47
CA GLY A 376 23.74 25.49 11.51
C GLY A 376 23.28 25.87 10.10
N THR A 377 24.03 25.45 9.10
CA THR A 377 23.74 25.64 7.67
C THR A 377 23.30 24.30 7.09
N ILE A 378 22.27 24.28 6.23
CA ILE A 378 21.70 23.03 5.71
C ILE A 378 22.00 22.94 4.21
N THR A 379 22.90 22.03 3.84
CA THR A 379 23.44 21.88 2.48
C THR A 379 23.16 20.52 1.85
N SER A 380 22.38 19.65 2.52
CA SER A 380 21.89 18.40 1.92
C SER A 380 21.03 18.71 0.68
N GLN A 381 21.26 17.94 -0.40
CA GLN A 381 20.52 18.05 -1.66
C GLN A 381 19.30 17.12 -1.69
N ASN A 382 19.40 15.94 -1.09
CA ASN A 382 18.33 14.94 -1.02
C ASN A 382 17.19 15.32 -0.07
N LEU A 383 17.45 16.16 0.94
CA LEU A 383 16.50 16.44 2.04
C LEU A 383 15.26 17.23 1.56
N ARG A 384 14.10 16.57 1.52
CA ARG A 384 12.80 17.13 1.12
C ARG A 384 11.94 17.55 2.31
N ARG A 385 12.02 16.84 3.44
CA ARG A 385 11.20 17.08 4.65
C ARG A 385 12.08 17.22 5.87
N LEU A 386 11.97 18.35 6.55
CA LEU A 386 12.73 18.65 7.76
C LEU A 386 11.79 19.12 8.88
N ASN A 387 11.78 18.39 9.99
CA ASN A 387 11.03 18.76 11.19
C ASN A 387 11.94 18.83 12.41
N LEU A 388 12.20 20.06 12.87
CA LEU A 388 13.02 20.39 14.03
C LEU A 388 12.19 21.04 15.17
N SER A 389 10.86 21.00 15.09
CA SER A 389 10.01 21.79 15.99
C SER A 389 9.97 21.32 17.43
N ASN A 390 9.42 22.14 18.32
CA ASN A 390 9.20 21.82 19.73
C ASN A 390 10.47 21.31 20.44
N ASN A 391 11.59 22.03 20.24
CA ASN A 391 12.91 21.72 20.77
C ASN A 391 13.48 22.94 21.53
N ARG A 392 14.77 22.94 21.85
CA ARG A 392 15.49 24.05 22.51
C ARG A 392 16.55 24.67 21.60
N PHE A 393 16.35 24.64 20.27
CA PHE A 393 17.28 25.27 19.34
C PHE A 393 17.29 26.80 19.51
N THR A 394 18.45 27.40 19.28
CA THR A 394 18.72 28.84 19.54
C THR A 394 19.68 29.38 18.48
N GLY A 395 19.81 30.71 18.39
CA GLY A 395 20.60 31.35 17.34
C GLY A 395 19.73 31.81 16.18
N LYS A 396 20.36 32.07 15.03
CA LYS A 396 19.67 32.50 13.80
C LYS A 396 19.05 31.33 13.04
N LEU A 397 18.11 31.66 12.17
CA LEU A 397 17.71 30.82 11.04
C LEU A 397 18.94 30.47 10.17
N PRO A 398 18.99 29.28 9.53
CA PRO A 398 20.07 28.93 8.59
C PRO A 398 20.24 29.96 7.46
N GLU A 399 21.48 30.34 7.13
CA GLU A 399 21.77 31.27 6.02
C GLU A 399 21.68 30.59 4.63
N GLN A 400 21.64 29.26 4.61
CA GLN A 400 21.31 28.43 3.45
C GLN A 400 20.42 27.27 3.90
N LEU A 401 19.49 26.92 3.02
CA LEU A 401 18.62 25.75 3.10
C LEU A 401 18.64 25.10 1.72
N GLY A 402 19.01 23.82 1.67
CA GLY A 402 18.98 22.99 0.46
C GLY A 402 17.55 22.75 -0.06
N GLU A 403 17.39 21.76 -0.95
CA GLU A 403 16.16 21.52 -1.74
C GLU A 403 14.97 20.93 -0.92
N CYS A 404 14.74 21.45 0.28
CA CYS A 404 13.61 21.10 1.14
C CYS A 404 12.30 21.63 0.57
N GLU A 405 11.24 20.82 0.63
CA GLU A 405 9.89 21.20 0.24
C GLU A 405 9.01 21.53 1.46
N LEU A 406 9.25 20.87 2.58
CA LEU A 406 8.55 21.08 3.85
C LEU A 406 9.57 21.31 4.97
N VAL A 407 9.45 22.44 5.65
CA VAL A 407 10.30 22.79 6.81
C VAL A 407 9.45 23.26 7.97
N ASP A 408 9.59 22.60 9.12
CA ASP A 408 9.05 23.03 10.41
C ASP A 408 10.19 23.30 11.41
N LEU A 409 10.35 24.56 11.81
CA LEU A 409 11.26 25.01 12.88
C LEU A 409 10.49 25.63 14.07
N SER A 410 9.18 25.39 14.15
CA SER A 410 8.30 26.03 15.14
C SER A 410 8.62 25.65 16.59
N GLY A 411 8.11 26.42 17.56
CA GLY A 411 8.22 26.08 18.98
C GLY A 411 9.65 25.98 19.50
N ASN A 412 10.51 26.92 19.10
CA ASN A 412 11.94 26.94 19.42
C ASN A 412 12.40 28.33 19.94
N GLY A 413 13.70 28.46 20.22
CA GLY A 413 14.33 29.71 20.67
C GLY A 413 15.06 30.48 19.56
N LEU A 414 14.67 30.32 18.29
CA LEU A 414 15.35 30.97 17.15
C LEU A 414 15.04 32.47 17.12
N PHE A 415 16.04 33.28 16.77
CA PHE A 415 15.96 34.75 16.80
C PHE A 415 16.67 35.41 15.62
N GLY A 416 16.44 36.71 15.45
CA GLY A 416 16.99 37.50 14.35
C GLY A 416 15.94 37.77 13.28
N ASP A 417 16.39 38.32 12.16
CA ASP A 417 15.53 38.74 11.06
C ASP A 417 15.34 37.67 9.98
N LEU A 418 14.32 37.87 9.15
CA LEU A 418 13.93 36.97 8.06
C LEU A 418 14.81 37.10 6.81
N LEU A 419 15.79 38.01 6.76
CA LEU A 419 16.69 38.15 5.59
C LEU A 419 17.66 36.97 5.47
N ALA A 420 17.85 36.19 6.54
CA ALA A 420 18.54 34.90 6.48
C ALA A 420 17.93 33.92 5.45
N MET A 421 16.65 34.08 5.12
CA MET A 421 15.95 33.28 4.11
C MET A 421 16.33 33.61 2.65
N GLN A 422 17.19 34.61 2.41
CA GLN A 422 17.51 35.11 1.07
C GLN A 422 18.06 34.02 0.12
N ASN A 423 18.82 33.05 0.66
CA ASN A 423 19.47 31.98 -0.10
C ASN A 423 18.82 30.60 0.11
N TRP A 424 17.54 30.55 0.51
CA TRP A 424 16.81 29.28 0.64
C TRP A 424 16.32 28.78 -0.72
N ALA A 425 16.33 27.46 -0.92
CA ALA A 425 15.99 26.85 -2.20
C ALA A 425 14.55 27.12 -2.64
N GLN A 426 14.36 27.17 -3.96
CA GLN A 426 13.08 27.48 -4.62
C GLN A 426 12.11 26.28 -4.61
N SER A 427 12.56 25.13 -4.12
CA SER A 427 11.79 23.92 -3.82
C SER A 427 10.66 24.13 -2.82
N LEU A 428 10.81 25.07 -1.88
CA LEU A 428 10.01 25.16 -0.66
C LEU A 428 8.51 25.40 -0.92
N LYS A 429 7.66 24.50 -0.43
CA LYS A 429 6.19 24.50 -0.59
C LYS A 429 5.45 24.81 0.71
N TRP A 430 6.02 24.46 1.86
CA TRP A 430 5.41 24.59 3.18
C TRP A 430 6.47 25.01 4.20
N LEU A 431 6.19 26.07 4.96
CA LEU A 431 7.11 26.61 5.97
C LEU A 431 6.37 27.02 7.25
N ASP A 432 6.84 26.51 8.38
CA ASP A 432 6.42 26.96 9.72
C ASP A 432 7.64 27.39 10.55
N LEU A 433 7.64 28.65 10.98
CA LEU A 433 8.61 29.26 11.89
C LEU A 433 7.92 29.82 13.15
N SER A 434 6.69 29.38 13.44
CA SER A 434 5.87 29.95 14.51
C SER A 434 6.41 29.69 15.90
N SER A 435 5.93 30.43 16.90
CA SER A 435 6.31 30.24 18.31
C SER A 435 7.83 30.30 18.54
N ASN A 436 8.47 31.34 17.97
CA ASN A 436 9.90 31.61 18.05
C ASN A 436 10.15 33.06 18.54
N GLN A 437 11.37 33.58 18.40
CA GLN A 437 11.76 34.93 18.78
C GLN A 437 12.26 35.77 17.58
N LEU A 438 11.72 35.52 16.40
CA LEU A 438 12.06 36.24 15.17
C LEU A 438 11.55 37.70 15.23
N VAL A 439 12.33 38.61 14.64
CA VAL A 439 12.17 40.08 14.77
C VAL A 439 12.35 40.77 13.41
N GLY A 440 12.02 42.07 13.36
CA GLY A 440 12.13 42.85 12.14
C GLY A 440 10.93 42.67 11.21
N ASN A 441 11.07 43.15 9.98
CA ASN A 441 9.93 43.27 9.06
C ASN A 441 9.80 42.06 8.13
N LEU A 442 8.59 41.81 7.65
CA LEU A 442 8.29 40.85 6.59
C LEU A 442 8.97 41.28 5.28
N PRO A 443 9.91 40.51 4.70
CA PRO A 443 10.66 40.96 3.54
C PRO A 443 10.09 40.41 2.23
N GLU A 444 9.86 41.30 1.27
CA GLU A 444 9.29 41.02 -0.06
C GLU A 444 9.96 39.84 -0.80
N MET A 445 11.25 39.61 -0.55
CA MET A 445 12.00 38.49 -1.14
C MET A 445 11.42 37.10 -0.81
N VAL A 446 10.68 36.93 0.30
CA VAL A 446 10.04 35.64 0.64
C VAL A 446 9.12 35.19 -0.50
N VAL A 447 8.29 36.09 -1.02
CA VAL A 447 7.31 35.76 -2.07
C VAL A 447 7.85 35.92 -3.49
N ASN A 448 8.89 36.73 -3.66
CA ASN A 448 9.57 36.89 -4.95
C ASN A 448 10.56 35.74 -5.26
N ASN A 449 11.23 35.18 -4.24
CA ASN A 449 12.18 34.07 -4.42
C ASN A 449 11.52 32.69 -4.28
N LEU A 450 10.67 32.50 -3.26
CA LEU A 450 10.08 31.18 -2.93
C LEU A 450 8.74 30.99 -3.66
N PHE A 451 8.75 31.07 -5.00
CA PHE A 451 7.54 31.04 -5.83
C PHE A 451 6.79 29.69 -5.85
N ARG A 452 7.31 28.64 -5.19
CA ARG A 452 6.60 27.38 -4.91
C ARG A 452 5.87 27.39 -3.56
N LEU A 453 6.09 28.39 -2.70
CA LEU A 453 5.57 28.42 -1.33
C LEU A 453 4.05 28.55 -1.33
N THR A 454 3.36 27.61 -0.68
CA THR A 454 1.89 27.51 -0.61
C THR A 454 1.32 27.76 0.78
N HIS A 455 2.09 27.44 1.82
CA HIS A 455 1.73 27.63 3.23
C HIS A 455 2.90 28.33 3.94
N LEU A 456 2.59 29.40 4.68
CA LEU A 456 3.56 30.16 5.47
C LEU A 456 2.96 30.49 6.85
N ASN A 457 3.54 29.93 7.90
CA ASN A 457 3.21 30.27 9.29
C ASN A 457 4.40 30.96 9.96
N LEU A 458 4.22 32.23 10.34
CA LEU A 458 5.15 33.05 11.11
C LEU A 458 4.52 33.53 12.42
N SER A 459 3.43 32.90 12.86
CA SER A 459 2.67 33.34 14.04
C SER A 459 3.47 33.23 15.35
N HIS A 460 3.01 33.89 16.42
CA HIS A 460 3.66 33.84 17.74
C HIS A 460 5.16 34.21 17.70
N ASN A 461 5.49 35.31 17.03
CA ASN A 461 6.84 35.87 16.93
C ASN A 461 6.86 37.35 17.37
N ARG A 462 7.89 38.11 17.01
CA ARG A 462 8.04 39.54 17.34
C ARG A 462 8.26 40.40 16.09
N LEU A 463 7.65 40.01 14.96
CA LEU A 463 7.75 40.70 13.68
C LEU A 463 7.03 42.07 13.73
N THR A 464 7.58 43.05 13.02
CA THR A 464 7.21 44.48 13.09
C THR A 464 6.94 45.08 11.71
N GLY A 465 6.41 46.31 11.67
CA GLY A 465 6.12 47.03 10.43
C GLY A 465 4.87 46.53 9.72
N ALA A 466 4.68 46.96 8.48
CA ALA A 466 3.52 46.63 7.66
C ALA A 466 3.66 45.27 6.96
N VAL A 467 2.51 44.68 6.60
CA VAL A 467 2.44 43.53 5.68
C VAL A 467 2.63 44.05 4.25
N PRO A 468 3.63 43.58 3.47
CA PRO A 468 3.85 44.06 2.10
C PRO A 468 2.75 43.60 1.12
N SER A 469 2.44 44.43 0.12
CA SER A 469 1.46 44.15 -0.95
C SER A 469 1.81 42.92 -1.79
N GLU A 470 3.09 42.59 -1.83
CA GLU A 470 3.69 41.55 -2.66
C GLU A 470 3.19 40.16 -2.23
N TYR A 471 2.84 39.99 -0.95
CA TYR A 471 2.21 38.77 -0.45
C TYR A 471 0.83 38.52 -1.07
N GLY A 472 0.08 39.58 -1.40
CA GLY A 472 -1.16 39.50 -2.18
C GLY A 472 -0.94 39.33 -3.69
N SER A 473 0.28 39.59 -4.17
CA SER A 473 0.68 39.35 -5.57
C SER A 473 1.23 37.94 -5.83
N SER A 474 1.42 37.13 -4.78
CA SER A 474 1.82 35.72 -4.92
C SER A 474 0.76 34.92 -5.67
N ARG A 475 1.23 33.97 -6.49
CA ARG A 475 0.39 33.03 -7.26
C ARG A 475 0.34 31.63 -6.66
N SER A 476 1.17 31.37 -5.65
CA SER A 476 1.38 30.06 -5.04
C SER A 476 0.80 29.99 -3.62
N LEU A 477 0.86 31.09 -2.87
CA LEU A 477 0.39 31.15 -1.48
C LEU A 477 -1.12 30.92 -1.40
N LYS A 478 -1.50 29.98 -0.54
CA LYS A 478 -2.87 29.59 -0.19
C LYS A 478 -3.16 29.88 1.28
N SER A 479 -2.20 29.60 2.16
CA SER A 479 -2.33 29.81 3.60
C SER A 479 -1.23 30.73 4.12
N ILE A 480 -1.63 31.78 4.83
CA ILE A 480 -0.74 32.73 5.49
C ILE A 480 -1.23 32.94 6.93
N ASP A 481 -0.39 32.60 7.91
CA ASP A 481 -0.59 32.97 9.31
C ASP A 481 0.53 33.85 9.83
N LEU A 482 0.18 35.09 10.21
CA LEU A 482 1.05 36.10 10.81
C LEU A 482 0.55 36.49 12.21
N SER A 483 -0.37 35.71 12.80
CA SER A 483 -1.04 36.04 14.05
C SER A 483 -0.08 36.16 15.24
N TYR A 484 -0.47 36.86 16.32
CA TYR A 484 0.37 37.02 17.52
C TYR A 484 1.77 37.59 17.21
N ASN A 485 1.81 38.71 16.49
CA ASN A 485 3.02 39.48 16.18
C ASN A 485 2.83 40.96 16.56
N LEU A 486 3.73 41.84 16.13
CA LEU A 486 3.69 43.29 16.38
C LEU A 486 3.47 44.11 15.09
N LEU A 487 2.84 43.49 14.08
CA LEU A 487 2.63 44.10 12.75
C LEU A 487 1.63 45.26 12.84
N GLU A 488 1.90 46.34 12.12
CA GLU A 488 1.22 47.64 12.21
C GLU A 488 0.93 48.24 10.82
N GLY A 489 0.20 49.37 10.76
CA GLY A 489 -0.25 49.95 9.49
C GLY A 489 -1.53 49.29 8.96
N GLU A 490 -1.86 49.55 7.70
CA GLU A 490 -3.09 49.05 7.06
C GLU A 490 -2.89 47.67 6.42
N THR A 491 -3.96 46.89 6.31
CA THR A 491 -3.92 45.58 5.65
C THR A 491 -3.98 45.75 4.12
N PRO A 492 -3.05 45.18 3.33
CA PRO A 492 -3.08 45.29 1.87
C PRO A 492 -4.39 44.73 1.24
N PRO A 493 -5.05 45.47 0.32
CA PRO A 493 -6.25 44.99 -0.37
C PRO A 493 -6.02 43.73 -1.20
N ASP A 494 -4.83 43.56 -1.77
CA ASP A 494 -4.51 42.46 -2.70
C ASP A 494 -4.62 41.08 -2.03
N LEU A 495 -4.35 40.98 -0.72
CA LEU A 495 -4.50 39.75 0.07
C LEU A 495 -5.93 39.17 0.02
N PHE A 496 -6.95 40.00 -0.23
CA PHE A 496 -8.35 39.59 -0.28
C PHE A 496 -8.78 39.05 -1.66
N TYR A 497 -7.93 39.23 -2.67
CA TYR A 497 -8.20 38.84 -4.07
C TYR A 497 -7.08 37.97 -4.68
N ALA A 498 -6.08 37.59 -3.87
CA ALA A 498 -4.97 36.70 -4.18
C ALA A 498 -5.40 35.21 -4.31
N SER A 499 -4.45 34.30 -4.48
CA SER A 499 -4.66 32.84 -4.42
C SER A 499 -4.93 32.27 -3.01
N ILE A 500 -5.14 33.13 -2.02
CA ILE A 500 -5.18 32.80 -0.59
C ILE A 500 -6.56 32.25 -0.18
N SER A 501 -6.59 31.03 0.36
CA SER A 501 -7.76 30.42 1.02
C SER A 501 -7.84 30.77 2.51
N ASP A 502 -6.69 30.90 3.19
CA ASP A 502 -6.61 31.06 4.64
C ASP A 502 -5.72 32.26 4.99
N LEU A 503 -6.33 33.33 5.53
CA LEU A 503 -5.65 34.56 5.94
C LEU A 503 -5.87 34.84 7.43
N LEU A 504 -4.81 34.60 8.22
CA LEU A 504 -4.82 34.72 9.68
C LEU A 504 -3.85 35.83 10.10
N LEU A 505 -4.40 36.97 10.55
CA LEU A 505 -3.64 38.17 10.96
C LEU A 505 -3.99 38.59 12.40
N SER A 506 -4.52 37.67 13.19
CA SER A 506 -5.11 37.96 14.51
C SER A 506 -4.07 38.38 15.55
N ASN A 507 -4.47 39.12 16.59
CA ASN A 507 -3.58 39.52 17.68
C ASN A 507 -2.32 40.29 17.20
N ASN A 508 -2.54 41.31 16.39
CA ASN A 508 -1.51 42.22 15.87
C ASN A 508 -1.87 43.68 16.23
N ARG A 509 -1.25 44.67 15.59
CA ARG A 509 -1.51 46.10 15.80
C ARG A 509 -2.13 46.79 14.58
N LEU A 510 -2.61 46.03 13.59
CA LEU A 510 -3.12 46.54 12.31
C LEU A 510 -4.23 47.58 12.51
N THR A 511 -4.24 48.59 11.66
CA THR A 511 -5.07 49.81 11.72
C THR A 511 -5.82 50.05 10.41
N GLY A 512 -6.69 51.05 10.38
CA GLY A 512 -7.45 51.43 9.20
C GLY A 512 -8.73 50.61 9.01
N PRO A 513 -9.43 50.80 7.88
CA PRO A 513 -10.64 50.04 7.53
C PRO A 513 -10.30 48.63 7.02
N ILE A 514 -11.34 47.81 6.85
CA ILE A 514 -11.22 46.53 6.13
C ILE A 514 -11.07 46.85 4.63
N PRO A 515 -10.03 46.38 3.92
CA PRO A 515 -9.59 46.92 2.63
C PRO A 515 -10.39 46.38 1.42
N LEU A 516 -11.72 46.52 1.46
CA LEU A 516 -12.65 46.12 0.40
C LEU A 516 -13.27 47.38 -0.23
N PRO A 517 -12.61 48.04 -1.20
CA PRO A 517 -12.95 49.41 -1.61
C PRO A 517 -14.30 49.52 -2.34
N ASP A 518 -15.22 50.29 -1.76
CA ASP A 518 -16.52 50.60 -2.37
C ASP A 518 -16.38 51.40 -3.68
N ALA A 519 -17.34 51.22 -4.59
CA ALA A 519 -17.29 51.81 -5.93
C ALA A 519 -17.51 53.34 -5.98
N SER A 520 -17.74 53.99 -4.83
CA SER A 520 -18.21 55.37 -4.69
C SER A 520 -17.12 56.39 -4.32
N THR A 521 -15.93 55.96 -3.90
CA THR A 521 -14.89 56.85 -3.34
C THR A 521 -13.84 57.34 -4.36
N SER A 522 -14.20 57.45 -5.63
CA SER A 522 -13.35 58.05 -6.68
C SER A 522 -13.42 59.59 -6.72
N SER A 523 -12.97 60.24 -5.64
CA SER A 523 -12.72 61.70 -5.63
C SER A 523 -11.30 62.01 -6.12
N PRO A 524 -11.10 62.80 -7.18
CA PRO A 524 -9.77 63.08 -7.72
C PRO A 524 -9.03 64.15 -6.89
N GLY A 525 -7.99 63.74 -6.16
CA GLY A 525 -7.07 64.61 -5.42
C GLY A 525 -5.61 64.29 -5.77
N ASN A 526 -4.82 65.31 -6.14
CA ASN A 526 -3.45 65.11 -6.63
C ASN A 526 -2.46 64.74 -5.52
N ASN A 527 -1.67 63.67 -5.74
CA ASN A 527 -0.25 63.83 -6.10
C ASN A 527 0.30 62.54 -6.71
N LEU A 528 1.30 62.67 -7.59
CA LEU A 528 1.94 61.55 -8.27
C LEU A 528 3.13 61.02 -7.45
N THR A 529 3.33 59.70 -7.41
CA THR A 529 4.44 59.02 -8.13
C THR A 529 4.40 57.49 -7.94
N SER A 530 3.61 56.78 -8.75
CA SER A 530 3.84 55.39 -9.14
C SER A 530 3.04 55.03 -10.39
N SER A 531 3.44 53.95 -11.08
CA SER A 531 3.01 53.57 -12.45
C SER A 531 1.49 53.40 -12.63
N PRO A 532 0.92 53.70 -13.83
CA PRO A 532 -0.51 53.59 -14.07
C PRO A 532 -1.02 52.14 -13.93
N SER A 533 -1.98 51.93 -13.03
CA SER A 533 -2.57 50.63 -12.73
C SER A 533 -3.45 50.12 -13.89
N ARG A 534 -3.31 48.84 -14.24
CA ARG A 534 -3.95 48.23 -15.43
C ARG A 534 -5.41 47.79 -15.18
N TYR A 535 -6.18 48.59 -14.43
CA TYR A 535 -7.50 48.21 -13.89
C TYR A 535 -8.62 49.16 -14.33
N ALA A 536 -8.96 49.16 -15.62
CA ALA A 536 -10.06 49.94 -16.17
C ALA A 536 -10.80 49.24 -17.35
N GLN A 537 -11.11 47.95 -17.21
CA GLN A 537 -11.95 47.20 -18.16
C GLN A 537 -12.72 46.03 -17.50
N ALA A 538 -13.88 45.72 -18.10
CA ALA A 538 -15.00 44.86 -17.70
C ALA A 538 -14.76 43.59 -16.83
N ASP A 539 -15.61 43.45 -15.79
CA ASP A 539 -16.47 42.30 -15.43
C ASP A 539 -15.98 40.84 -15.54
N THR A 540 -14.68 40.59 -15.59
CA THR A 540 -14.08 39.24 -15.45
C THR A 540 -12.95 39.22 -14.42
N ARG A 541 -13.24 39.69 -13.20
CA ARG A 541 -12.38 39.39 -12.05
C ARG A 541 -12.67 37.96 -11.55
N PRO A 542 -11.65 37.15 -11.21
CA PRO A 542 -11.88 35.87 -10.55
C PRO A 542 -12.54 36.10 -9.18
N MET A 543 -13.39 35.16 -8.75
CA MET A 543 -13.94 35.18 -7.39
C MET A 543 -12.84 34.87 -6.37
N SER A 544 -12.87 35.53 -5.21
CA SER A 544 -11.88 35.31 -4.16
C SER A 544 -11.93 33.88 -3.63
N PRO A 545 -10.78 33.18 -3.48
CA PRO A 545 -10.72 31.83 -2.95
C PRO A 545 -10.75 31.74 -1.40
N LEU A 546 -10.86 32.87 -0.69
CA LEU A 546 -10.88 32.90 0.79
C LEU A 546 -12.00 32.03 1.39
N GLU A 547 -11.61 31.01 2.16
CA GLU A 547 -12.46 30.22 3.05
C GLU A 547 -12.36 30.70 4.51
N VAL A 548 -11.20 31.21 4.93
CA VAL A 548 -10.91 31.59 6.32
C VAL A 548 -10.29 32.99 6.37
N LEU A 549 -10.92 33.90 7.13
CA LEU A 549 -10.41 35.24 7.42
C LEU A 549 -10.51 35.53 8.93
N ASP A 550 -9.35 35.75 9.57
CA ASP A 550 -9.26 36.12 10.98
C ASP A 550 -8.42 37.39 11.16
N LEU A 551 -9.10 38.52 11.43
CA LEU A 551 -8.47 39.81 11.73
C LEU A 551 -8.69 40.21 13.21
N SER A 552 -9.06 39.26 14.06
CA SER A 552 -9.44 39.52 15.46
C SER A 552 -8.30 40.10 16.28
N ALA A 553 -8.61 40.88 17.33
CA ALA A 553 -7.64 41.50 18.23
C ALA A 553 -6.61 42.38 17.48
N ASN A 554 -7.11 43.38 16.76
CA ASN A 554 -6.33 44.42 16.08
C ASN A 554 -6.89 45.81 16.45
N ASN A 555 -6.44 46.87 15.77
CA ASN A 555 -6.93 48.24 15.91
C ASN A 555 -7.76 48.69 14.69
N LEU A 556 -8.44 47.76 14.01
CA LEU A 556 -9.27 48.09 12.84
C LEU A 556 -10.45 48.98 13.23
N VAL A 557 -10.78 49.92 12.35
CA VAL A 557 -11.77 50.99 12.54
C VAL A 557 -12.76 51.05 11.37
N GLU A 558 -13.69 52.00 11.42
CA GLU A 558 -14.78 52.19 10.46
C GLU A 558 -15.75 50.99 10.40
N ASN A 559 -16.62 50.97 9.38
CA ASN A 559 -17.70 50.01 9.26
C ASN A 559 -17.25 48.74 8.55
N ILE A 560 -17.98 47.64 8.74
CA ILE A 560 -17.79 46.43 7.93
C ILE A 560 -18.35 46.71 6.52
N PRO A 561 -17.54 46.66 5.43
CA PRO A 561 -18.00 47.05 4.10
C PRO A 561 -19.04 46.07 3.53
N ASP A 562 -20.03 46.58 2.78
CA ASP A 562 -21.03 45.74 2.08
C ASP A 562 -20.36 44.71 1.14
N ARG A 563 -19.19 45.04 0.59
CA ARG A 563 -18.38 44.12 -0.22
C ARG A 563 -17.96 42.83 0.49
N ILE A 564 -18.08 42.71 1.81
CA ILE A 564 -17.76 41.46 2.54
C ILE A 564 -18.56 40.26 2.00
N GLY A 565 -19.80 40.47 1.53
CA GLY A 565 -20.64 39.44 0.91
C GLY A 565 -20.08 38.86 -0.41
N SER A 566 -19.19 39.59 -1.09
CA SER A 566 -18.57 39.13 -2.34
C SER A 566 -17.51 38.02 -2.14
N LEU A 567 -17.09 37.77 -0.90
CA LEU A 567 -16.15 36.69 -0.54
C LEU A 567 -16.92 35.37 -0.34
N VAL A 568 -17.69 34.96 -1.36
CA VAL A 568 -18.73 33.90 -1.30
C VAL A 568 -18.28 32.50 -0.86
N ASN A 569 -16.97 32.27 -0.79
CA ASN A 569 -16.36 31.02 -0.31
C ASN A 569 -16.10 31.02 1.20
N LEU A 570 -16.27 32.15 1.91
CA LEU A 570 -15.98 32.24 3.35
C LEU A 570 -16.82 31.26 4.16
N ARG A 571 -16.11 30.52 5.01
CA ARG A 571 -16.61 29.56 6.00
C ARG A 571 -16.32 30.01 7.42
N ILE A 572 -15.20 30.71 7.64
CA ILE A 572 -14.86 31.32 8.93
C ILE A 572 -14.55 32.79 8.71
N LEU A 573 -15.30 33.67 9.37
CA LEU A 573 -15.07 35.11 9.38
C LEU A 573 -15.03 35.61 10.84
N LYS A 574 -13.89 36.14 11.26
CA LYS A 574 -13.71 36.69 12.60
C LYS A 574 -13.05 38.06 12.55
N LEU A 575 -13.65 39.02 13.24
CA LEU A 575 -13.20 40.40 13.37
C LEU A 575 -13.27 40.87 14.85
N SER A 576 -13.32 39.94 15.80
CA SER A 576 -13.64 40.24 17.19
C SER A 576 -12.53 41.05 17.87
N THR A 577 -12.85 41.81 18.93
CA THR A 577 -11.87 42.65 19.65
C THR A 577 -11.17 43.67 18.74
N ASN A 578 -11.96 44.43 17.98
CA ASN A 578 -11.49 45.56 17.17
C ASN A 578 -12.24 46.85 17.58
N ARG A 579 -12.18 47.90 16.76
CA ARG A 579 -12.87 49.19 16.99
C ARG A 579 -13.90 49.48 15.88
N LEU A 580 -14.45 48.43 15.27
CA LEU A 580 -15.38 48.53 14.14
C LEU A 580 -16.72 49.14 14.57
N THR A 581 -17.29 49.99 13.71
CA THR A 581 -18.50 50.79 13.94
C THR A 581 -19.62 50.46 12.94
N GLY A 582 -20.72 51.22 12.97
CA GLY A 582 -21.80 51.10 11.99
C GLY A 582 -22.78 49.99 12.32
N THR A 583 -23.30 49.31 11.29
CA THR A 583 -24.26 48.21 11.38
C THR A 583 -23.68 46.93 10.77
N LEU A 584 -24.36 45.80 10.96
CA LEU A 584 -24.08 44.60 10.16
C LEU A 584 -24.60 44.84 8.72
N PRO A 585 -23.80 44.55 7.67
CA PRO A 585 -24.27 44.67 6.29
C PRO A 585 -25.15 43.48 5.89
N ASP A 586 -26.26 43.74 5.22
CA ASP A 586 -27.23 42.70 4.78
C ASP A 586 -26.62 41.70 3.77
N THR A 587 -25.53 42.09 3.10
CA THR A 587 -24.76 41.23 2.17
C THR A 587 -24.09 40.04 2.86
N LEU A 588 -24.02 40.00 4.20
CA LEU A 588 -23.65 38.78 4.93
C LEU A 588 -24.56 37.59 4.58
N SER A 589 -25.79 37.83 4.16
CA SER A 589 -26.72 36.81 3.64
C SER A 589 -26.22 36.08 2.38
N GLU A 590 -25.29 36.68 1.62
CA GLU A 590 -24.73 36.11 0.39
C GLU A 590 -23.69 35.00 0.68
N LEU A 591 -23.10 35.01 1.89
CA LEU A 591 -22.06 34.07 2.34
C LEU A 591 -22.63 32.69 2.71
N LYS A 592 -23.20 31.99 1.72
CA LYS A 592 -23.93 30.72 1.86
C LYS A 592 -23.11 29.54 2.41
N GLN A 593 -21.79 29.68 2.49
CA GLN A 593 -20.88 28.68 3.07
C GLN A 593 -20.48 28.99 4.53
N LEU A 594 -20.87 30.14 5.06
CA LEU A 594 -20.38 30.64 6.34
C LEU A 594 -20.83 29.76 7.52
N GLN A 595 -19.86 29.20 8.24
CA GLN A 595 -20.03 28.28 9.36
C GLN A 595 -19.75 28.96 10.71
N THR A 596 -18.80 29.89 10.75
CA THR A 596 -18.39 30.62 11.98
C THR A 596 -18.34 32.12 11.73
N LEU A 597 -19.01 32.89 12.59
CA LEU A 597 -19.01 34.35 12.58
C LEU A 597 -18.76 34.92 13.98
N ASP A 598 -17.63 35.61 14.20
CA ASP A 598 -17.33 36.30 15.47
C ASP A 598 -16.96 37.77 15.24
N PHE A 599 -17.87 38.66 15.60
CA PHE A 599 -17.68 40.12 15.62
C PHE A 599 -17.76 40.70 17.04
N SER A 600 -17.64 39.87 18.07
CA SER A 600 -17.75 40.32 19.47
C SER A 600 -16.70 41.37 19.85
N ARG A 601 -16.97 42.15 20.91
CA ARG A 601 -16.03 43.17 21.44
C ARG A 601 -15.66 44.22 20.38
N ASN A 602 -16.67 44.82 19.75
CA ASN A 602 -16.54 45.94 18.81
C ASN A 602 -17.49 47.07 19.23
N GLN A 603 -17.68 48.08 18.37
CA GLN A 603 -18.61 49.20 18.56
C GLN A 603 -19.79 49.14 17.56
N LEU A 604 -20.12 47.93 17.06
CA LEU A 604 -21.19 47.70 16.10
C LEU A 604 -22.56 47.98 16.72
N SER A 605 -23.50 48.49 15.93
CA SER A 605 -24.75 49.08 16.41
C SER A 605 -25.93 48.81 15.48
N GLY A 606 -27.09 49.42 15.76
CA GLY A 606 -28.31 49.22 14.98
C GLY A 606 -29.04 47.91 15.31
N PRO A 607 -30.04 47.50 14.49
CA PRO A 607 -30.72 46.22 14.65
C PRO A 607 -29.86 45.05 14.16
N LEU A 608 -30.20 43.84 14.59
CA LEU A 608 -29.68 42.61 13.96
C LEU A 608 -30.51 42.29 12.69
N PRO A 609 -29.89 41.85 11.59
CA PRO A 609 -30.62 41.50 10.37
C PRO A 609 -31.35 40.17 10.52
N ASP A 610 -32.57 40.10 9.97
CA ASP A 610 -33.39 38.87 9.97
C ASP A 610 -32.81 37.76 9.07
N GLN A 611 -31.83 38.05 8.22
CA GLN A 611 -31.28 37.13 7.22
C GLN A 611 -29.76 36.98 7.33
N LEU A 612 -29.29 36.18 8.29
CA LEU A 612 -27.93 35.62 8.27
C LEU A 612 -27.90 34.23 7.60
N PRO A 613 -26.75 33.76 7.08
CA PRO A 613 -26.63 32.46 6.43
C PRO A 613 -27.13 31.30 7.30
N SER A 614 -28.00 30.46 6.72
CA SER A 614 -28.57 29.29 7.41
C SER A 614 -27.52 28.25 7.81
N SER A 615 -26.36 28.27 7.14
CA SER A 615 -25.15 27.46 7.36
C SER A 615 -24.41 27.72 8.67
N LEU A 616 -24.67 28.85 9.35
CA LEU A 616 -23.94 29.24 10.56
C LEU A 616 -24.10 28.21 11.70
N VAL A 617 -22.99 27.60 12.11
CA VAL A 617 -22.90 26.70 13.26
C VAL A 617 -22.50 27.46 14.53
N ALA A 618 -21.63 28.46 14.39
CA ALA A 618 -21.18 29.32 15.48
C ALA A 618 -21.40 30.81 15.17
N LEU A 619 -21.96 31.55 16.12
CA LEU A 619 -22.18 32.99 16.06
C LEU A 619 -21.78 33.63 17.39
N ASN A 620 -21.06 34.75 17.33
CA ASN A 620 -20.73 35.56 18.49
C ASN A 620 -20.75 37.06 18.13
N LEU A 621 -21.69 37.79 18.72
CA LEU A 621 -21.93 39.24 18.56
C LEU A 621 -21.88 39.98 19.91
N SER A 622 -21.38 39.30 20.96
CA SER A 622 -21.35 39.81 22.33
C SER A 622 -20.50 41.08 22.48
N ASN A 623 -20.77 41.87 23.53
CA ASN A 623 -20.04 43.11 23.85
C ASN A 623 -19.97 44.08 22.65
N ASN A 624 -21.13 44.49 22.15
CA ASN A 624 -21.32 45.50 21.10
C ASN A 624 -22.38 46.53 21.56
N HIS A 625 -22.91 47.33 20.64
CA HIS A 625 -23.95 48.33 20.86
C HIS A 625 -25.25 48.04 20.08
N PHE A 626 -25.53 46.77 19.80
CA PHE A 626 -26.74 46.35 19.08
C PHE A 626 -28.02 46.68 19.86
N THR A 627 -29.12 46.82 19.11
CA THR A 627 -30.40 47.38 19.56
C THR A 627 -31.58 46.58 19.00
N GLY A 628 -32.78 46.78 19.54
CA GLY A 628 -33.99 46.13 19.06
C GLY A 628 -34.21 44.76 19.70
N THR A 629 -34.75 43.80 18.95
CA THR A 629 -35.05 42.44 19.45
C THR A 629 -34.24 41.41 18.67
N VAL A 630 -33.74 40.36 19.34
CA VAL A 630 -33.04 39.25 18.67
C VAL A 630 -34.00 38.49 17.73
N PRO A 631 -33.70 38.39 16.41
CA PRO A 631 -34.51 37.62 15.47
C PRO A 631 -34.66 36.14 15.87
N MET A 632 -35.84 35.57 15.66
CA MET A 632 -36.18 34.21 16.14
C MET A 632 -35.25 33.12 15.59
N ASN A 633 -34.79 33.24 14.35
CA ASN A 633 -33.82 32.33 13.72
C ASN A 633 -32.43 32.38 14.38
N LEU A 634 -32.05 33.49 15.02
CA LEU A 634 -30.76 33.67 15.70
C LEU A 634 -30.79 33.23 17.16
N THR A 635 -31.97 33.04 17.77
CA THR A 635 -32.09 32.54 19.16
C THR A 635 -31.43 31.18 19.38
N ARG A 636 -31.22 30.39 18.30
CA ARG A 636 -30.56 29.06 18.32
C ARG A 636 -29.13 29.07 18.85
N PHE A 637 -28.46 30.23 18.85
CA PHE A 637 -27.08 30.38 19.33
C PHE A 637 -26.98 30.71 20.84
N GLY A 638 -28.11 30.91 21.52
CA GLY A 638 -28.17 31.17 22.97
C GLY A 638 -27.81 32.60 23.38
N GLU A 639 -28.22 33.00 24.59
CA GLU A 639 -28.08 34.39 25.09
C GLU A 639 -26.63 34.87 25.19
N SER A 640 -25.68 33.96 25.44
CA SER A 640 -24.25 34.29 25.55
C SER A 640 -23.70 34.96 24.29
N ALA A 641 -24.11 34.50 23.10
CA ALA A 641 -23.71 35.04 21.81
C ALA A 641 -24.13 36.51 21.59
N PHE A 642 -25.08 37.03 22.39
CA PHE A 642 -25.62 38.38 22.28
C PHE A 642 -25.38 39.23 23.55
N SER A 643 -24.81 38.63 24.60
CA SER A 643 -24.57 39.26 25.89
C SER A 643 -23.73 40.55 25.80
N GLY A 644 -23.90 41.46 26.75
CA GLY A 644 -23.19 42.75 26.74
C GLY A 644 -23.76 43.83 25.78
N ASN A 645 -24.79 43.51 24.99
CA ASN A 645 -25.52 44.49 24.18
C ASN A 645 -26.70 45.10 24.96
N GLU A 646 -26.48 46.18 25.71
CA GLU A 646 -27.44 46.74 26.68
C GLU A 646 -28.84 47.10 26.14
N LYS A 647 -28.95 47.35 24.83
CA LYS A 647 -30.19 47.80 24.16
C LYS A 647 -30.86 46.70 23.33
N LEU A 648 -30.32 45.48 23.35
CA LEU A 648 -30.82 44.33 22.60
C LEU A 648 -31.70 43.46 23.52
N GLN A 649 -32.93 43.17 23.06
CA GLN A 649 -33.96 42.50 23.84
C GLN A 649 -34.15 41.05 23.36
N TRP A 650 -34.38 40.13 24.30
CA TRP A 650 -34.75 38.76 23.95
C TRP A 650 -36.25 38.68 23.59
N PRO A 651 -36.66 37.94 22.54
CA PRO A 651 -38.06 37.89 22.12
C PRO A 651 -38.98 37.28 23.19
N LEU A 652 -40.01 38.04 23.59
CA LEU A 652 -41.01 37.62 24.57
C LEU A 652 -42.03 36.65 23.96
N ILE A 653 -41.99 35.39 24.40
CA ILE A 653 -42.95 34.36 23.98
C ILE A 653 -44.25 34.48 24.80
N THR A 654 -45.27 35.13 24.25
CA THR A 654 -46.62 35.20 24.84
C THR A 654 -47.61 34.31 24.09
N PRO A 655 -48.23 33.29 24.73
CA PRO A 655 -49.25 32.46 24.10
C PRO A 655 -50.61 33.18 24.00
N PRO A 656 -51.44 32.88 22.98
CA PRO A 656 -52.74 33.55 22.77
C PRO A 656 -53.84 33.08 23.76
N PRO A 657 -54.80 33.94 24.13
CA PRO A 657 -55.82 33.64 25.16
C PRO A 657 -57.07 32.93 24.62
N GLY A 658 -57.56 31.88 25.31
CA GLY A 658 -58.69 31.07 24.82
C GLY A 658 -59.46 30.21 25.84
N ARG A 659 -60.24 30.86 26.72
CA ARG A 659 -61.33 30.31 27.58
C ARG A 659 -60.98 29.29 28.70
N PHE A 660 -61.41 29.63 29.92
CA PHE A 660 -61.47 28.78 31.13
C PHE A 660 -62.86 28.08 31.25
N PRO A 661 -63.13 27.25 32.29
CA PRO A 661 -63.57 27.80 33.59
C PRO A 661 -63.11 27.07 34.88
N GLY A 662 -62.66 27.83 35.88
CA GLY A 662 -62.65 27.47 37.32
C GLY A 662 -61.49 26.59 37.84
N GLN A 663 -61.09 26.70 39.12
CA GLN A 663 -61.40 27.69 40.16
C GLN A 663 -60.35 27.66 41.31
N VAL A 664 -60.30 28.75 42.11
CA VAL A 664 -59.60 28.91 43.42
C VAL A 664 -58.10 29.26 43.39
N ASN A 665 -57.75 30.27 44.20
CA ASN A 665 -56.44 30.95 44.30
C ASN A 665 -55.54 30.42 45.44
N ILE A 666 -54.35 31.02 45.55
CA ILE A 666 -53.41 31.08 46.71
C ILE A 666 -52.68 29.74 47.00
N THR A 667 -51.38 29.61 46.72
CA THR A 667 -50.29 30.20 47.54
C THR A 667 -48.94 30.19 46.82
N ARG A 668 -48.02 31.10 47.23
CA ARG A 668 -46.59 31.00 46.90
C ARG A 668 -45.95 29.88 47.74
N SER A 669 -45.36 28.88 47.10
CA SER A 669 -44.29 28.06 47.68
C SER A 669 -43.40 27.51 46.56
N GLY A 670 -42.09 27.43 46.79
CA GLY A 670 -41.13 26.98 45.78
C GLY A 670 -40.91 25.47 45.82
N SER A 671 -41.01 24.80 44.67
CA SER A 671 -40.61 23.39 44.52
C SER A 671 -39.16 23.28 44.03
N LYS A 672 -38.39 22.37 44.64
CA LYS A 672 -37.01 22.08 44.23
C LYS A 672 -37.03 21.17 43.01
N MET A 673 -36.33 21.54 41.94
CA MET A 673 -36.16 20.68 40.77
C MET A 673 -35.43 19.38 41.14
N SER A 674 -35.97 18.23 40.70
CA SER A 674 -35.51 16.89 41.08
C SER A 674 -34.04 16.62 40.76
N SER A 675 -33.39 15.81 41.60
CA SER A 675 -31.96 15.47 41.47
C SER A 675 -31.63 14.85 40.11
N GLY A 676 -32.52 14.01 39.57
CA GLY A 676 -32.33 13.39 38.24
C GLY A 676 -32.34 14.41 37.10
N VAL A 677 -33.11 15.49 37.20
CA VAL A 677 -33.11 16.57 36.19
C VAL A 677 -31.84 17.42 36.31
N LYS A 678 -31.32 17.62 37.53
CA LYS A 678 -30.01 18.27 37.70
C LYS A 678 -28.86 17.39 37.18
N ALA A 679 -28.89 16.08 37.41
CA ALA A 679 -27.92 15.15 36.85
C ALA A 679 -27.99 15.10 35.31
N GLY A 680 -29.19 15.07 34.74
CA GLY A 680 -29.40 15.13 33.29
C GLY A 680 -29.00 16.46 32.66
N LEU A 681 -29.27 17.59 33.32
CA LEU A 681 -28.89 18.93 32.83
C LEU A 681 -27.39 19.19 32.98
N ILE A 682 -26.78 18.80 34.11
CA ILE A 682 -25.32 18.90 34.29
C ILE A 682 -24.63 17.94 33.33
N GLY A 683 -25.07 16.68 33.22
CA GLY A 683 -24.54 15.71 32.26
C GLY A 683 -24.71 16.15 30.80
N GLY A 684 -25.86 16.71 30.44
CA GLY A 684 -26.10 17.28 29.11
C GLY A 684 -25.24 18.51 28.83
N CYS A 685 -25.03 19.39 29.82
CA CYS A 685 -24.14 20.54 29.69
C CYS A 685 -22.66 20.17 29.73
N THR A 686 -22.23 19.13 30.46
CA THR A 686 -20.84 18.66 30.41
C THR A 686 -20.56 17.86 29.15
N VAL A 687 -21.51 17.06 28.64
CA VAL A 687 -21.40 16.44 27.31
C VAL A 687 -21.42 17.51 26.21
N GLY A 688 -22.31 18.51 26.29
CA GLY A 688 -22.34 19.62 25.34
C GLY A 688 -21.07 20.47 25.37
N ALA A 689 -20.56 20.81 26.57
CA ALA A 689 -19.30 21.52 26.72
C ALA A 689 -18.09 20.66 26.32
N ALA A 690 -18.09 19.35 26.59
CA ALA A 690 -17.05 18.42 26.13
C ALA A 690 -17.15 18.15 24.62
N LEU A 691 -18.32 18.29 24.01
CA LEU A 691 -18.49 18.26 22.54
C LEU A 691 -17.99 19.56 21.92
N VAL A 692 -18.27 20.73 22.50
CA VAL A 692 -17.74 22.02 22.03
C VAL A 692 -16.24 22.12 22.24
N VAL A 693 -15.73 21.78 23.43
CA VAL A 693 -14.28 21.67 23.70
C VAL A 693 -13.67 20.57 22.84
N GLY A 694 -14.36 19.44 22.62
CA GLY A 694 -13.92 18.37 21.73
C GLY A 694 -13.88 18.77 20.26
N ILE A 695 -14.80 19.63 19.80
CA ILE A 695 -14.80 20.20 18.44
C ILE A 695 -13.74 21.29 18.31
N CYS A 696 -13.57 22.16 19.32
CA CYS A 696 -12.48 23.14 19.34
C CYS A 696 -11.11 22.46 19.40
N LEU A 697 -10.96 21.39 20.20
CA LEU A 697 -9.77 20.54 20.22
C LEU A 697 -9.63 19.74 18.92
N PHE A 698 -10.70 19.27 18.28
CA PHE A 698 -10.61 18.58 16.99
C PHE A 698 -10.25 19.53 15.85
N VAL A 699 -10.70 20.80 15.89
CA VAL A 699 -10.28 21.83 14.94
C VAL A 699 -8.83 22.25 15.22
N TYR A 700 -8.46 22.46 16.49
CA TYR A 700 -7.08 22.74 16.90
C TYR A 700 -6.13 21.59 16.55
N PHE A 701 -6.48 20.34 16.85
CA PHE A 701 -5.75 19.15 16.43
C PHE A 701 -5.89 18.84 14.93
N ARG A 702 -6.76 19.51 14.16
CA ARG A 702 -6.77 19.45 12.69
C ARG A 702 -6.04 20.61 12.02
N SER A 703 -5.72 21.70 12.73
CA SER A 703 -4.63 22.59 12.34
C SER A 703 -3.29 21.97 12.75
N VAL A 704 -3.14 21.53 13.99
CA VAL A 704 -1.91 20.94 14.56
C VAL A 704 -1.55 19.62 13.90
N ALA A 705 -2.45 18.62 13.74
CA ALA A 705 -2.13 17.44 12.92
C ALA A 705 -2.12 17.70 11.39
N LYS A 706 -2.08 18.97 10.97
CA LYS A 706 -1.73 19.46 9.62
C LYS A 706 -0.48 20.38 9.65
N SER A 707 0.14 20.53 10.83
CA SER A 707 1.37 21.27 11.18
C SER A 707 2.08 20.57 12.36
N ASN A 708 2.26 19.25 12.25
CA ASN A 708 2.98 18.33 13.14
C ASN A 708 2.42 18.00 14.55
N ASP A 709 3.02 16.94 15.08
CA ASP A 709 2.81 16.34 16.39
C ASP A 709 3.17 17.26 17.58
N THR A 710 2.82 16.80 18.78
CA THR A 710 3.28 17.30 20.11
C THR A 710 2.66 18.60 20.67
N SER A 711 2.87 18.82 21.98
CA SER A 711 2.33 19.95 22.78
C SER A 711 3.25 20.28 23.97
N PRO A 712 3.30 21.54 24.43
CA PRO A 712 3.21 21.88 25.87
C PRO A 712 2.41 23.19 26.13
N GLY A 713 2.11 23.71 27.35
CA GLY A 713 2.35 23.28 28.74
C GLY A 713 3.15 24.32 29.58
N SER A 714 2.71 24.87 30.73
CA SER A 714 1.43 24.77 31.48
C SER A 714 1.15 26.02 32.39
N GLU A 715 1.43 25.94 33.72
CA GLU A 715 1.44 27.02 34.76
C GLU A 715 0.07 27.71 35.15
N PHE A 716 -0.26 28.01 36.43
CA PHE A 716 0.29 27.59 37.74
C PHE A 716 -0.71 27.79 38.93
N GLY A 717 -0.55 27.00 40.01
CA GLY A 717 -0.94 27.36 41.40
C GLY A 717 -2.20 26.70 42.02
N GLY A 718 -2.18 26.16 43.26
CA GLY A 718 -1.04 25.82 44.14
C GLY A 718 -1.39 25.56 45.62
N SER A 719 -0.53 24.81 46.34
CA SER A 719 -0.51 24.59 47.83
C SER A 719 -1.65 23.70 48.42
N LYS A 720 -1.48 22.70 49.32
CA LYS A 720 -0.40 22.17 50.22
C LYS A 720 -0.64 20.64 50.43
N GLY A 721 0.17 19.80 51.09
CA GLY A 721 1.50 19.91 51.75
C GLY A 721 1.59 19.14 53.09
N PHE A 722 2.71 18.45 53.39
CA PHE A 722 2.98 17.51 54.53
C PHE A 722 2.19 16.17 54.48
N GLU A 723 2.64 15.00 54.98
CA GLU A 723 3.85 14.64 55.78
C GLU A 723 4.48 13.26 55.38
N ARG A 724 5.05 12.47 56.32
CA ARG A 724 6.02 11.36 56.09
C ARG A 724 5.49 9.92 56.26
N CYS A 725 6.15 8.99 55.56
CA CYS A 725 6.45 7.57 55.89
C CYS A 725 5.45 6.69 56.68
N GLY A 726 5.02 5.56 56.09
CA GLY A 726 4.45 4.42 56.86
C GLY A 726 4.11 3.13 56.06
N ARG A 727 4.61 1.98 56.55
CA ARG A 727 3.98 0.64 56.50
C ARG A 727 3.64 0.27 57.97
N PRO A 728 2.78 -0.71 58.36
CA PRO A 728 2.29 -1.90 57.60
C PRO A 728 0.79 -2.26 57.87
N GLY A 729 0.36 -3.48 57.50
CA GLY A 729 -0.93 -4.13 57.89
C GLY A 729 -1.79 -4.53 56.67
N ARG A 730 -2.46 -5.69 56.53
CA ARG A 730 -3.21 -6.59 57.46
C ARG A 730 -4.49 -5.96 58.05
N ASP A 731 -5.67 -6.59 58.07
CA ASP A 731 -6.15 -7.90 57.56
C ASP A 731 -7.65 -7.81 57.20
N SER A 732 -8.18 -8.70 56.35
CA SER A 732 -9.53 -9.28 56.53
C SER A 732 -9.77 -10.50 55.62
N THR A 733 -9.77 -11.69 56.21
CA THR A 733 -10.14 -12.99 55.60
C THR A 733 -11.64 -13.28 55.77
N ILE A 734 -12.26 -13.94 54.78
CA ILE A 734 -13.33 -14.93 55.01
C ILE A 734 -13.11 -16.10 54.04
N GLU A 735 -13.18 -17.32 54.55
CA GLU A 735 -13.05 -18.60 53.82
C GLU A 735 -14.44 -19.22 53.55
N PHE A 736 -14.52 -20.24 52.69
CA PHE A 736 -15.41 -21.38 52.95
C PHE A 736 -15.02 -22.66 52.16
N ASP A 737 -14.43 -23.59 52.90
CA ASP A 737 -14.44 -25.07 52.85
C ASP A 737 -14.46 -25.92 51.55
N ALA A 738 -13.78 -27.08 51.72
CA ALA A 738 -14.17 -28.43 51.27
C ALA A 738 -14.06 -28.83 49.78
N ASP A 739 -13.74 -30.09 49.44
CA ASP A 739 -12.88 -31.11 50.07
C ASP A 739 -12.69 -32.30 49.09
N VAL A 740 -12.04 -33.38 49.55
CA VAL A 740 -12.01 -34.78 49.03
C VAL A 740 -10.65 -35.26 48.48
N GLU A 741 -9.80 -35.60 49.46
CA GLU A 741 -9.08 -36.87 49.64
C GLU A 741 -8.11 -37.48 48.60
N ARG A 742 -7.09 -38.13 49.18
CA ARG A 742 -6.01 -38.89 48.53
C ARG A 742 -6.26 -40.40 48.62
N SER A 743 -5.56 -41.16 47.78
CA SER A 743 -4.88 -42.42 48.19
C SER A 743 -3.72 -42.70 47.20
N THR A 744 -2.44 -42.70 47.58
CA THR A 744 -1.64 -43.76 48.26
C THR A 744 -1.54 -45.07 47.47
N LEU A 745 -0.37 -45.71 47.26
CA LEU A 745 0.93 -45.64 47.99
C LEU A 745 2.12 -46.17 47.13
N ASN A 746 3.36 -46.07 47.66
CA ASN A 746 4.61 -46.78 47.31
C ASN A 746 5.45 -46.34 46.08
N SER A 747 6.80 -46.38 46.09
CA SER A 747 7.79 -46.50 47.20
C SER A 747 9.26 -46.32 46.76
N CYS A 748 10.09 -45.61 47.56
CA CYS A 748 11.52 -45.89 47.94
C CYS A 748 12.65 -46.07 46.86
N THR A 749 13.96 -45.76 47.06
CA THR A 749 14.78 -45.03 48.08
C THR A 749 16.21 -44.71 47.50
N PRO A 750 17.04 -43.83 48.12
CA PRO A 750 18.31 -43.29 47.55
C PRO A 750 19.61 -43.62 48.36
N VAL A 751 20.79 -43.12 47.93
CA VAL A 751 22.03 -42.76 48.72
C VAL A 751 23.16 -42.22 47.78
N ALA A 752 24.26 -41.58 48.22
CA ALA A 752 24.44 -40.20 48.75
C ALA A 752 25.93 -39.85 49.07
N ALA A 753 26.43 -38.65 48.72
CA ALA A 753 27.60 -37.93 49.30
C ALA A 753 27.65 -36.46 48.79
N VAL A 754 27.88 -35.33 49.50
CA VAL A 754 28.72 -34.93 50.69
C VAL A 754 30.15 -34.54 50.27
N LYS A 755 30.74 -33.35 50.55
CA LYS A 755 30.43 -32.16 51.41
C LYS A 755 31.23 -30.90 50.96
N GLY A 756 30.84 -29.68 51.36
CA GLY A 756 31.65 -28.43 51.25
C GLY A 756 30.87 -27.19 51.72
N ALA A 757 31.52 -26.13 52.27
CA ALA A 757 30.78 -25.08 53.00
C ALA A 757 31.35 -23.63 52.99
N ALA A 758 30.41 -22.68 52.78
CA ALA A 758 30.24 -21.37 53.44
C ALA A 758 31.20 -20.15 53.23
N ALA A 759 30.55 -18.97 53.23
CA ALA A 759 30.94 -17.68 53.86
C ALA A 759 31.49 -16.47 53.05
N ARG A 760 30.54 -15.60 52.62
CA ARG A 760 30.32 -14.22 53.15
C ARG A 760 31.29 -13.05 52.82
N ARG A 761 30.83 -12.17 51.89
CA ARG A 761 30.92 -10.68 51.82
C ARG A 761 32.27 -9.94 52.06
N THR A 762 32.56 -8.98 51.16
CA THR A 762 32.77 -7.54 51.50
C THR A 762 32.61 -6.60 50.28
N ARG A 763 32.51 -5.28 50.51
CA ARG A 763 32.54 -4.17 49.52
C ARG A 763 33.82 -3.35 49.71
N GLY A 764 34.33 -2.66 48.67
CA GLY A 764 35.36 -1.61 48.83
C GLY A 764 35.81 -0.92 47.53
N ILE A 765 35.66 0.40 47.48
CA ILE A 765 36.25 1.41 46.56
C ILE A 765 36.60 2.64 47.46
N PRO A 766 37.31 3.72 47.07
CA PRO A 766 37.80 4.16 45.74
C PRO A 766 39.27 4.73 45.75
N THR A 767 39.59 5.60 44.76
CA THR A 767 40.67 6.64 44.69
C THR A 767 42.14 6.17 44.52
N GLU A 768 43.08 6.89 43.87
CA GLU A 768 43.05 8.18 43.13
C GLU A 768 44.26 8.34 42.16
N ASN A 769 44.15 9.24 41.14
CA ASN A 769 45.24 9.91 40.37
C ASN A 769 46.24 9.03 39.56
N GLY A 770 46.94 9.50 38.51
CA GLY A 770 46.92 10.78 37.78
C GLY A 770 48.20 10.96 36.91
N SER A 771 48.19 11.85 35.90
CA SER A 771 49.30 12.19 34.95
C SER A 771 49.85 11.02 34.07
N SER A 772 49.96 11.06 32.73
CA SER A 772 50.37 12.10 31.74
C SER A 772 51.87 12.47 31.84
N PRO A 773 52.64 12.78 30.76
CA PRO A 773 52.19 13.15 29.40
C PRO A 773 52.94 12.57 28.18
N ASP A 774 52.37 12.83 27.00
CA ASP A 774 52.93 13.17 25.67
C ASP A 774 54.27 12.60 25.14
N VAL A 775 54.27 12.24 23.84
CA VAL A 775 54.94 13.04 22.78
C VAL A 775 54.46 12.66 21.35
N LYS A 776 54.25 13.71 20.55
CA LYS A 776 54.10 13.87 19.07
C LYS A 776 54.47 12.67 18.16
N MET A 777 53.61 12.30 17.19
CA MET A 777 53.43 12.88 15.84
C MET A 777 54.70 12.87 14.95
N GLU A 778 54.62 12.20 13.80
CA GLU A 778 54.88 12.81 12.47
C GLU A 778 54.30 11.94 11.34
N GLU A 779 54.04 12.57 10.18
CA GLU A 779 53.46 11.96 8.96
C GLU A 779 54.56 11.65 7.93
N GLY A 780 54.28 10.84 6.90
CA GLY A 780 55.18 10.69 5.75
C GLY A 780 54.91 9.50 4.83
N ASP A 781 54.41 9.77 3.61
CA ASP A 781 54.25 8.79 2.53
C ASP A 781 55.58 8.32 1.92
N ILE A 782 55.55 7.20 1.16
CA ILE A 782 55.83 7.16 -0.31
C ILE A 782 56.00 5.72 -0.86
N ILE A 783 55.17 5.41 -1.87
CA ILE A 783 55.40 4.61 -3.10
C ILE A 783 56.56 3.58 -3.14
N GLY A 784 56.25 2.32 -3.51
CA GLY A 784 57.20 1.44 -4.22
C GLY A 784 56.95 -0.06 -4.10
N GLY A 785 56.72 -0.77 -5.21
CA GLY A 785 56.61 -2.24 -5.25
C GLY A 785 57.91 -2.94 -5.68
N GLY A 786 58.12 -4.20 -5.27
CA GLY A 786 59.34 -4.95 -5.62
C GLY A 786 59.37 -6.42 -5.15
N LEU A 787 59.24 -7.33 -6.10
CA LEU A 787 59.28 -8.80 -6.03
C LEU A 787 60.58 -9.39 -5.38
N LEU A 788 60.46 -10.57 -4.70
CA LEU A 788 61.38 -11.76 -4.70
C LEU A 788 61.90 -12.35 -3.35
N VAL A 789 61.87 -13.72 -3.28
CA VAL A 789 62.93 -14.65 -2.75
C VAL A 789 63.14 -14.78 -1.20
N SER A 790 63.38 -15.96 -0.58
CA SER A 790 63.24 -17.41 -0.93
C SER A 790 63.58 -18.38 0.26
N ARG A 791 63.49 -19.72 0.03
CA ARG A 791 63.99 -20.91 0.81
C ARG A 791 63.17 -21.39 2.03
N GLY A 792 62.99 -22.69 2.31
CA GLY A 792 63.08 -23.92 1.47
C GLY A 792 64.06 -25.04 1.90
N HIS A 793 63.56 -26.27 2.13
CA HIS A 793 64.24 -27.60 2.31
C HIS A 793 63.15 -28.72 2.30
N ARG A 794 63.31 -30.00 1.90
CA ARG A 794 64.36 -30.81 1.20
C ARG A 794 63.72 -32.02 0.46
N LEU A 795 64.50 -32.71 -0.41
CA LEU A 795 64.18 -33.83 -1.34
C LEU A 795 65.00 -35.13 -0.94
N PRO A 796 65.02 -36.30 -1.67
CA PRO A 796 64.72 -36.66 -3.08
C PRO A 796 63.52 -37.67 -3.21
N SER A 797 63.32 -38.63 -4.14
CA SER A 797 64.09 -39.32 -5.22
C SER A 797 63.12 -40.18 -6.10
N VAL A 798 63.37 -40.71 -7.32
CA VAL A 798 64.31 -40.49 -8.46
C VAL A 798 63.95 -41.47 -9.63
N THR A 799 64.44 -41.26 -10.88
CA THR A 799 64.43 -42.17 -12.09
C THR A 799 63.06 -42.58 -12.73
N GLU A 800 62.87 -42.88 -14.03
CA GLU A 800 63.76 -42.81 -15.24
C GLU A 800 63.03 -42.45 -16.58
N ARG A 801 63.40 -43.03 -17.74
CA ARG A 801 63.32 -42.43 -19.10
C ARG A 801 62.77 -43.32 -20.25
N ASP A 802 62.44 -42.63 -21.36
CA ASP A 802 62.52 -42.99 -22.80
C ASP A 802 61.59 -44.02 -23.51
N VAL A 803 60.85 -43.48 -24.50
CA VAL A 803 60.66 -43.90 -25.92
C VAL A 803 60.41 -45.38 -26.30
N LEU A 804 59.26 -45.68 -26.95
CA LEU A 804 59.19 -46.29 -28.31
C LEU A 804 57.74 -46.53 -28.86
N SER A 805 57.67 -46.65 -30.19
CA SER A 805 56.59 -47.20 -31.05
C SER A 805 57.30 -47.82 -32.28
N PRO A 806 56.68 -48.61 -33.19
CA PRO A 806 55.25 -48.91 -33.41
C PRO A 806 54.95 -50.44 -33.66
N GLU A 807 53.76 -50.80 -34.17
CA GLU A 807 53.52 -51.56 -35.42
C GLU A 807 52.09 -52.18 -35.54
N HIS A 808 51.63 -52.43 -36.77
CA HIS A 808 50.36 -53.10 -37.13
C HIS A 808 50.55 -54.01 -38.36
N PRO A 809 50.07 -55.27 -38.32
CA PRO A 809 49.14 -55.79 -39.35
C PRO A 809 47.97 -56.60 -38.73
N LEU A 810 46.68 -56.44 -39.12
CA LEU A 810 46.02 -56.95 -40.34
C LEU A 810 46.01 -58.50 -40.44
N VAL A 811 44.89 -59.24 -40.39
CA VAL A 811 43.44 -58.94 -40.17
C VAL A 811 42.79 -60.12 -39.35
N THR A 812 41.52 -60.58 -39.33
CA THR A 812 40.30 -60.51 -40.21
C THR A 812 38.96 -60.64 -39.43
N LYS A 813 37.91 -59.94 -39.90
CA LYS A 813 36.46 -60.26 -39.87
C LYS A 813 35.81 -60.93 -38.62
N VAL A 814 35.01 -60.14 -37.90
CA VAL A 814 33.61 -60.43 -37.55
C VAL A 814 32.78 -59.15 -37.77
N SER A 815 31.47 -59.26 -38.02
CA SER A 815 30.54 -58.14 -38.27
C SER A 815 30.30 -57.25 -37.03
N PRO A 816 29.90 -55.97 -37.20
CA PRO A 816 29.57 -55.08 -36.08
C PRO A 816 28.15 -55.30 -35.56
N GLU A 817 27.89 -54.98 -34.28
CA GLU A 817 26.60 -54.46 -33.80
C GLU A 817 26.67 -53.94 -32.33
N HIS A 818 25.89 -52.88 -32.06
CA HIS A 818 25.36 -52.37 -30.77
C HIS A 818 26.30 -52.02 -29.56
N PRO A 819 26.27 -50.76 -29.06
CA PRO A 819 26.71 -50.37 -27.71
C PRO A 819 25.62 -50.64 -26.65
N VAL A 820 25.97 -50.64 -25.36
CA VAL A 820 25.08 -51.07 -24.26
C VAL A 820 24.54 -49.91 -23.42
N ASP A 821 23.21 -49.77 -23.45
CA ASP A 821 22.28 -49.24 -22.45
C ASP A 821 22.76 -48.15 -21.46
N MET A 822 22.36 -46.90 -21.74
CA MET A 822 21.79 -46.03 -20.72
C MET A 822 20.27 -46.00 -20.94
N LYS A 823 19.47 -46.44 -19.95
CA LYS A 823 18.03 -46.71 -20.16
C LYS A 823 17.19 -45.44 -20.30
N CYS A 824 16.98 -45.01 -21.53
CA CYS A 824 15.88 -44.09 -21.88
C CYS A 824 14.52 -44.77 -21.61
N THR A 825 13.68 -44.15 -20.79
CA THR A 825 12.30 -44.60 -20.57
C THR A 825 11.43 -44.22 -21.76
N ALA A 826 11.27 -45.17 -22.70
CA ALA A 826 10.41 -45.11 -23.89
C ALA A 826 10.67 -43.92 -24.83
N ALA A 827 11.20 -44.22 -26.02
CA ALA A 827 11.10 -43.28 -27.14
C ALA A 827 9.61 -42.99 -27.43
N PRO A 828 9.20 -41.73 -27.59
CA PRO A 828 7.88 -41.40 -28.14
C PRO A 828 7.71 -42.08 -29.51
N ALA A 829 6.48 -42.44 -29.85
CA ALA A 829 6.19 -42.94 -31.20
C ALA A 829 6.56 -41.88 -32.25
N HIS A 830 6.97 -42.32 -33.44
CA HIS A 830 7.03 -41.46 -34.63
C HIS A 830 5.72 -40.67 -34.73
N LEU A 831 5.79 -39.38 -35.07
CA LEU A 831 4.62 -38.53 -35.26
C LEU A 831 3.81 -38.95 -36.51
N VAL A 832 2.94 -39.96 -36.39
CA VAL A 832 2.14 -40.55 -37.49
C VAL A 832 0.96 -39.67 -37.96
N GLY A 833 0.83 -38.46 -37.41
CA GLY A 833 -0.20 -37.49 -37.78
C GLY A 833 0.17 -36.58 -38.95
N ASP A 834 -0.79 -35.77 -39.39
CA ASP A 834 -0.55 -34.77 -40.44
C ASP A 834 -0.08 -33.43 -39.84
N VAL A 835 0.91 -32.79 -40.48
CA VAL A 835 1.25 -31.37 -40.27
C VAL A 835 0.41 -30.52 -41.21
N TYR A 836 -0.33 -29.57 -40.64
CA TYR A 836 -1.21 -28.64 -41.35
C TYR A 836 -0.58 -27.25 -41.36
N PHE A 837 0.00 -26.85 -42.50
CA PHE A 837 0.52 -25.50 -42.69
C PHE A 837 -0.60 -24.48 -42.91
N LEU A 838 -0.49 -23.35 -42.21
CA LEU A 838 -1.38 -22.20 -42.29
C LEU A 838 -0.82 -21.10 -43.20
N ASP A 839 0.50 -21.10 -43.37
CA ASP A 839 1.26 -20.24 -44.28
C ASP A 839 1.98 -21.08 -45.34
N LYS A 840 2.08 -20.55 -46.57
CA LYS A 840 2.76 -21.19 -47.70
C LYS A 840 4.29 -21.03 -47.67
N SER A 841 4.85 -20.21 -46.79
CA SER A 841 6.30 -20.01 -46.64
C SER A 841 7.02 -21.12 -45.84
N VAL A 842 6.27 -22.13 -45.38
CA VAL A 842 6.75 -23.21 -44.52
C VAL A 842 6.21 -24.55 -45.04
N VAL A 843 7.11 -25.50 -45.31
CA VAL A 843 6.81 -26.89 -45.67
C VAL A 843 7.91 -27.77 -45.07
N PHE A 844 7.52 -28.80 -44.32
CA PHE A 844 8.35 -29.87 -43.76
C PHE A 844 7.48 -31.06 -43.37
N GLY A 845 8.06 -32.25 -43.19
CA GLY A 845 7.37 -33.48 -42.80
C GLY A 845 7.01 -33.57 -41.32
N ALA A 846 6.10 -34.48 -40.96
CA ALA A 846 5.91 -34.86 -39.56
C ALA A 846 7.14 -35.57 -38.98
N GLU A 847 7.90 -36.26 -39.84
CA GLU A 847 9.18 -36.90 -39.52
C GLU A 847 10.25 -35.86 -39.17
N ASP A 848 10.41 -34.80 -39.98
CA ASP A 848 11.32 -33.67 -39.73
C ASP A 848 11.05 -32.97 -38.38
N LEU A 849 9.79 -32.95 -37.94
CA LEU A 849 9.37 -32.41 -36.64
C LEU A 849 9.60 -33.40 -35.49
N SER A 850 9.59 -34.70 -35.79
CA SER A 850 9.82 -35.80 -34.84
C SER A 850 11.30 -36.10 -34.60
N SER A 851 12.19 -35.70 -35.53
CA SER A 851 13.65 -35.82 -35.41
C SER A 851 14.34 -34.55 -34.90
N ALA A 852 13.68 -33.39 -34.98
CA ALA A 852 14.24 -32.10 -34.58
C ALA A 852 14.66 -32.06 -33.09
N PRO A 853 15.90 -31.70 -32.74
CA PRO A 853 16.30 -31.45 -31.35
C PRO A 853 15.45 -30.32 -30.76
N ALA A 854 14.95 -30.54 -29.53
CA ALA A 854 13.96 -29.69 -28.88
C ALA A 854 14.35 -29.35 -27.43
N GLU A 855 14.49 -28.06 -27.13
CA GLU A 855 14.78 -27.50 -25.80
C GLU A 855 13.47 -26.99 -25.16
N ILE A 856 13.27 -27.14 -23.85
CA ILE A 856 12.06 -26.65 -23.16
C ILE A 856 12.16 -25.14 -22.91
N LEU A 857 11.26 -24.36 -23.53
CA LEU A 857 11.16 -22.91 -23.32
C LEU A 857 10.28 -22.53 -22.12
N GLY A 858 9.34 -23.40 -21.73
CA GLY A 858 8.49 -23.18 -20.55
C GLY A 858 7.19 -23.95 -20.56
N LYS A 859 6.52 -23.99 -19.40
CA LYS A 859 5.21 -24.66 -19.20
C LYS A 859 4.11 -23.62 -18.98
N SER A 860 2.91 -23.90 -19.48
CA SER A 860 1.74 -23.02 -19.39
C SER A 860 0.47 -23.83 -19.11
N SER A 861 -0.64 -23.14 -18.77
CA SER A 861 -1.97 -23.76 -18.60
C SER A 861 -2.48 -24.50 -19.83
N HIS A 862 -1.92 -24.22 -21.02
CA HIS A 862 -2.22 -24.91 -22.27
C HIS A 862 -1.29 -26.08 -22.58
N GLY A 863 -0.21 -26.29 -21.82
CA GLY A 863 0.87 -27.24 -22.12
C GLY A 863 2.25 -26.57 -22.29
N THR A 864 3.20 -27.31 -22.87
CA THR A 864 4.65 -26.99 -22.86
C THR A 864 5.11 -26.40 -24.20
N SER A 865 5.88 -25.32 -24.15
CA SER A 865 6.54 -24.72 -25.32
C SER A 865 8.00 -25.21 -25.43
N TYR A 866 8.45 -25.48 -26.65
CA TYR A 866 9.79 -25.96 -26.99
C TYR A 866 10.42 -25.10 -28.10
N LYS A 867 11.75 -24.95 -28.08
CA LYS A 867 12.57 -24.44 -29.20
C LYS A 867 13.01 -25.66 -30.01
N ALA A 868 12.45 -25.85 -31.20
CA ALA A 868 12.83 -26.93 -32.11
C ALA A 868 13.70 -26.38 -33.25
N VAL A 869 14.79 -27.07 -33.59
CA VAL A 869 15.64 -26.73 -34.74
C VAL A 869 15.44 -27.80 -35.81
N LEU A 870 14.85 -27.43 -36.95
CA LEU A 870 14.67 -28.34 -38.08
C LEU A 870 16.01 -28.56 -38.82
N GLU A 871 16.14 -29.69 -39.53
CA GLU A 871 17.36 -30.03 -40.30
C GLU A 871 17.77 -28.95 -41.33
N ASN A 872 16.80 -28.17 -41.83
CA ASN A 872 17.03 -27.04 -42.74
C ASN A 872 17.51 -25.75 -42.04
N GLY A 873 17.83 -25.82 -40.74
CA GLY A 873 18.32 -24.69 -39.93
C GLY A 873 17.23 -23.72 -39.44
N ARG A 874 15.96 -23.93 -39.81
CA ARG A 874 14.85 -23.08 -39.33
C ARG A 874 14.48 -23.43 -37.90
N VAL A 875 14.58 -22.45 -37.00
CA VAL A 875 14.17 -22.56 -35.60
C VAL A 875 12.69 -22.19 -35.45
N LEU A 876 11.94 -22.98 -34.69
CA LEU A 876 10.51 -22.80 -34.44
C LEU A 876 10.18 -22.88 -32.94
N THR A 877 9.12 -22.17 -32.54
CA THR A 877 8.44 -22.43 -31.28
C THR A 877 7.39 -23.52 -31.53
N VAL A 878 7.59 -24.68 -30.91
CA VAL A 878 6.65 -25.82 -30.98
C VAL A 878 5.95 -25.93 -29.64
N LYS A 879 4.63 -25.74 -29.61
CA LYS A 879 3.85 -25.78 -28.37
C LYS A 879 2.96 -27.02 -28.31
N TRP A 880 3.32 -27.94 -27.42
CA TRP A 880 2.59 -29.16 -27.15
C TRP A 880 1.38 -28.85 -26.26
N LEU A 881 0.18 -29.16 -26.74
CA LEU A 881 -1.07 -28.89 -26.03
C LEU A 881 -1.40 -29.98 -25.01
N LYS A 882 -1.83 -29.61 -23.81
CA LYS A 882 -2.31 -30.55 -22.79
C LYS A 882 -3.55 -31.30 -23.30
N GLU A 883 -3.61 -32.59 -23.00
CA GLU A 883 -4.76 -33.46 -23.25
C GLU A 883 -6.08 -32.88 -22.69
N GLY A 884 -7.21 -33.20 -23.34
CA GLY A 884 -8.54 -32.67 -23.00
C GLY A 884 -8.79 -31.17 -23.30
N LEU A 885 -7.75 -30.35 -23.44
CA LEU A 885 -7.93 -28.88 -23.56
C LEU A 885 -8.24 -28.38 -24.97
N ALA A 886 -7.91 -29.12 -26.03
CA ALA A 886 -8.15 -28.71 -27.42
C ALA A 886 -9.54 -29.14 -27.94
N LYS A 887 -10.16 -28.32 -28.81
CA LYS A 887 -11.42 -28.67 -29.52
C LYS A 887 -11.27 -29.91 -30.41
N CYS A 888 -12.38 -30.50 -30.86
CA CYS A 888 -12.37 -31.61 -31.81
C CYS A 888 -11.67 -31.22 -33.14
N LYS A 889 -11.07 -32.20 -33.86
CA LYS A 889 -10.24 -31.97 -35.08
C LYS A 889 -10.92 -31.03 -36.10
N LYS A 890 -12.24 -31.16 -36.29
CA LYS A 890 -13.02 -30.34 -37.24
C LYS A 890 -13.10 -28.87 -36.83
N ASP A 891 -13.49 -28.59 -35.59
CA ASP A 891 -13.67 -27.21 -35.10
C ASP A 891 -12.33 -26.53 -34.83
N PHE A 892 -11.35 -27.30 -34.36
CA PHE A 892 -9.97 -26.85 -34.23
C PHE A 892 -9.40 -26.42 -35.58
N ALA A 893 -9.50 -27.27 -36.62
CA ALA A 893 -9.04 -26.93 -37.97
C ALA A 893 -9.78 -25.72 -38.58
N LEU A 894 -11.08 -25.57 -38.30
CA LEU A 894 -11.87 -24.43 -38.77
C LEU A 894 -11.43 -23.11 -38.14
N GLU A 895 -11.08 -23.11 -36.85
CA GLU A 895 -10.54 -21.92 -36.18
C GLU A 895 -9.07 -21.68 -36.53
N ALA A 896 -8.21 -22.71 -36.51
CA ALA A 896 -6.79 -22.62 -36.83
C ALA A 896 -6.53 -22.03 -38.22
N ARG A 897 -7.33 -22.40 -39.23
CA ARG A 897 -7.27 -21.81 -40.58
C ARG A 897 -7.40 -20.30 -40.62
N LYS A 898 -8.04 -19.68 -39.62
CA LYS A 898 -8.19 -18.22 -39.54
C LYS A 898 -6.88 -17.55 -39.10
N PHE A 899 -6.05 -18.20 -38.31
CA PHE A 899 -4.77 -17.65 -37.82
C PHE A 899 -3.76 -17.43 -38.95
N GLY A 900 -3.90 -18.12 -40.09
CA GLY A 900 -3.04 -17.93 -41.27
C GLY A 900 -3.14 -16.54 -41.93
N SER A 901 -4.16 -15.73 -41.62
CA SER A 901 -4.23 -14.32 -42.04
C SER A 901 -3.66 -13.32 -41.02
N VAL A 902 -3.16 -13.81 -39.87
CA VAL A 902 -2.58 -12.99 -38.80
C VAL A 902 -1.07 -12.84 -39.04
N ASN A 903 -0.70 -11.75 -39.71
CA ASN A 903 0.68 -11.34 -39.97
C ASN A 903 0.82 -9.86 -39.66
N HIS A 904 1.57 -9.54 -38.61
CA HIS A 904 1.86 -8.17 -38.17
C HIS A 904 3.19 -8.14 -37.41
N ARG A 905 3.98 -7.06 -37.54
CA ARG A 905 5.35 -7.01 -36.98
C ARG A 905 5.41 -7.19 -35.45
N ASN A 906 4.31 -6.92 -34.73
CA ASN A 906 4.21 -7.06 -33.28
C ASN A 906 3.32 -8.24 -32.82
N VAL A 907 3.09 -9.23 -33.68
CA VAL A 907 2.35 -10.47 -33.34
C VAL A 907 3.07 -11.67 -33.94
N VAL A 908 3.37 -12.70 -33.14
CA VAL A 908 4.08 -13.90 -33.60
C VAL A 908 3.14 -14.77 -34.45
N SER A 909 3.42 -14.89 -35.75
CA SER A 909 2.57 -15.66 -36.66
C SER A 909 2.57 -17.16 -36.36
N LEU A 910 1.37 -17.75 -36.34
CA LEU A 910 1.17 -19.20 -36.29
C LEU A 910 1.34 -19.78 -37.69
N ARG A 911 2.42 -20.53 -37.92
CA ARG A 911 2.79 -21.12 -39.21
C ARG A 911 2.06 -22.43 -39.51
N GLY A 912 1.66 -23.17 -38.48
CA GLY A 912 0.98 -24.45 -38.63
C GLY A 912 0.49 -25.07 -37.33
N TYR A 913 -0.07 -26.27 -37.45
CA TYR A 913 -0.35 -27.17 -36.33
C TYR A 913 -0.15 -28.63 -36.76
N TYR A 914 0.23 -29.50 -35.84
CA TYR A 914 0.26 -30.96 -36.06
C TYR A 914 -0.92 -31.61 -35.34
N TRP A 915 -1.51 -32.64 -35.97
CA TRP A 915 -2.59 -33.41 -35.38
C TRP A 915 -2.34 -34.92 -35.51
N GLY A 916 -1.88 -35.52 -34.42
CA GLY A 916 -1.63 -36.95 -34.28
C GLY A 916 -2.87 -37.84 -34.20
N PRO A 917 -2.70 -39.16 -34.30
CA PRO A 917 -3.75 -40.14 -34.01
C PRO A 917 -4.24 -40.12 -32.55
N GLN A 918 -3.44 -39.72 -31.56
CA GLN A 918 -3.81 -39.75 -30.13
C GLN A 918 -4.29 -38.40 -29.57
N GLU A 919 -5.04 -38.44 -28.47
CA GLU A 919 -5.67 -37.27 -27.83
C GLU A 919 -4.67 -36.23 -27.28
N HIS A 920 -3.48 -36.63 -26.88
CA HIS A 920 -2.40 -35.75 -26.41
C HIS A 920 -1.44 -35.29 -27.52
N GLU A 921 -1.51 -35.83 -28.74
CA GLU A 921 -0.58 -35.56 -29.83
C GLU A 921 -0.96 -34.32 -30.67
N LYS A 922 -1.11 -33.16 -30.00
CA LYS A 922 -1.62 -31.92 -30.62
C LYS A 922 -0.59 -30.80 -30.42
N LEU A 923 0.01 -30.31 -31.51
CA LEU A 923 1.08 -29.28 -31.45
C LEU A 923 0.70 -28.02 -32.23
N LEU A 924 1.08 -26.85 -31.73
CA LEU A 924 1.06 -25.57 -32.47
C LEU A 924 2.48 -25.20 -32.92
N LEU A 925 2.60 -24.61 -34.12
CA LEU A 925 3.88 -24.28 -34.75
C LEU A 925 3.91 -22.78 -35.08
N SER A 926 4.81 -22.03 -34.44
CA SER A 926 4.99 -20.59 -34.68
C SER A 926 6.46 -20.22 -34.80
N ASP A 927 6.75 -19.01 -35.24
CA ASP A 927 8.14 -18.52 -35.31
C ASP A 927 8.82 -18.58 -33.93
N TYR A 928 10.14 -18.79 -33.93
CA TYR A 928 10.97 -18.53 -32.76
C TYR A 928 11.36 -17.05 -32.68
N ILE A 929 11.45 -16.51 -31.47
CA ILE A 929 11.88 -15.14 -31.19
C ILE A 929 13.07 -15.21 -30.23
N GLU A 930 14.24 -14.81 -30.72
CA GLU A 930 15.49 -14.76 -29.95
C GLU A 930 15.55 -13.42 -29.19
N GLY A 931 15.71 -13.48 -27.87
CA GLY A 931 15.64 -12.34 -26.94
C GLY A 931 14.72 -12.52 -25.72
N GLY A 932 13.89 -13.57 -25.69
CA GLY A 932 13.13 -13.98 -24.50
C GLY A 932 11.80 -13.25 -24.29
N SER A 933 11.29 -13.23 -23.04
CA SER A 933 10.04 -12.56 -22.66
C SER A 933 10.27 -11.32 -21.80
N LEU A 934 9.33 -10.37 -21.82
CA LEU A 934 9.39 -9.14 -21.03
C LEU A 934 9.51 -9.42 -19.53
N ALA A 935 8.76 -10.39 -19.01
CA ALA A 935 8.86 -10.79 -17.60
C ALA A 935 10.30 -11.15 -17.20
N GLY A 936 11.02 -11.89 -18.06
CA GLY A 936 12.42 -12.27 -17.85
C GLY A 936 13.46 -11.15 -18.09
N ARG A 937 13.04 -9.94 -18.50
CA ARG A 937 13.87 -8.73 -18.51
C ARG A 937 13.60 -7.80 -17.33
N LEU A 938 12.40 -7.89 -16.72
CA LEU A 938 12.03 -7.11 -15.54
C LEU A 938 12.44 -7.81 -14.24
N SER A 939 12.38 -9.14 -14.18
CA SER A 939 12.71 -9.92 -12.97
C SER A 939 14.18 -9.87 -12.58
N GLU A 940 14.46 -9.54 -11.31
CA GLU A 940 15.74 -9.89 -10.67
C GLU A 940 15.79 -11.40 -10.37
N VAL A 941 16.96 -12.04 -10.50
CA VAL A 941 17.07 -13.49 -10.34
C VAL A 941 17.47 -13.85 -8.92
N ASN A 942 16.48 -14.26 -8.12
CA ASN A 942 16.72 -15.07 -6.92
C ASN A 942 16.90 -16.53 -7.36
N ASP A 943 18.15 -16.97 -7.56
CA ASP A 943 18.47 -18.35 -7.94
C ASP A 943 18.16 -19.34 -6.80
N ASN A 944 16.94 -19.88 -6.80
CA ASN A 944 16.47 -20.94 -5.90
C ASN A 944 15.60 -22.00 -6.62
N GLN A 945 15.78 -22.19 -7.92
CA GLN A 945 15.29 -23.37 -8.65
C GLN A 945 16.41 -23.98 -9.49
N GLY A 946 17.05 -25.01 -8.95
CA GLY A 946 18.17 -25.68 -9.61
C GLY A 946 17.74 -26.51 -10.82
N ASN A 947 18.43 -26.29 -11.94
CA ASN A 947 18.81 -27.29 -12.95
C ASN A 947 20.11 -26.82 -13.62
N ASP A 948 20.95 -27.77 -14.05
CA ASP A 948 22.39 -27.60 -14.29
C ASP A 948 22.84 -26.36 -15.11
N PRO A 949 23.83 -25.57 -14.62
CA PRO A 949 24.49 -24.52 -15.39
C PRO A 949 25.61 -25.12 -16.28
N ALA A 950 25.22 -25.77 -17.39
CA ALA A 950 26.14 -26.29 -18.40
C ALA A 950 25.72 -25.84 -19.81
N SER A 951 26.67 -25.26 -20.56
CA SER A 951 26.46 -24.53 -21.82
C SER A 951 25.78 -23.16 -21.63
N CYS A 952 26.24 -22.05 -22.24
CA CYS A 952 27.26 -21.86 -23.27
C CYS A 952 28.35 -20.87 -22.82
N ASN A 953 29.63 -21.25 -22.93
CA ASN A 953 30.76 -20.30 -22.98
C ASN A 953 31.18 -20.15 -24.44
N LEU A 954 31.05 -18.96 -25.02
CA LEU A 954 31.66 -18.59 -26.32
C LEU A 954 31.65 -17.06 -26.50
N ALA A 955 32.75 -16.41 -26.12
CA ALA A 955 33.06 -15.04 -26.53
C ALA A 955 33.68 -15.02 -27.95
N PRO A 956 33.84 -13.86 -28.59
CA PRO A 956 35.11 -13.14 -28.39
C PRO A 956 35.03 -11.61 -28.30
N ASP A 957 35.89 -11.08 -27.43
CA ASP A 957 36.63 -9.81 -27.47
C ASP A 957 36.17 -8.64 -28.35
N LEU A 958 35.86 -7.50 -27.70
CA LEU A 958 36.74 -6.33 -27.80
C LEU A 958 36.63 -5.41 -26.55
N ASN A 959 37.74 -4.75 -26.19
CA ASN A 959 37.89 -4.03 -24.91
C ASN A 959 37.31 -2.60 -24.92
N HIS A 960 36.69 -2.17 -23.81
CA HIS A 960 37.21 -1.09 -22.93
C HIS A 960 36.28 -0.78 -21.72
N ILE A 961 36.82 -0.83 -20.49
CA ILE A 961 36.69 0.15 -19.37
C ILE A 961 35.27 0.69 -19.05
N THR A 962 34.66 0.54 -17.85
CA THR A 962 35.15 0.12 -16.51
C THR A 962 34.04 -0.44 -15.60
N GLU A 963 34.42 -1.30 -14.66
CA GLU A 963 33.88 -1.56 -13.30
C GLU A 963 32.46 -1.07 -12.92
N ARG A 964 31.53 -2.02 -12.73
CA ARG A 964 30.36 -1.91 -11.82
C ARG A 964 29.81 -3.31 -11.47
N GLU A 965 30.33 -3.93 -10.40
CA GLU A 965 29.84 -5.22 -9.89
C GLU A 965 28.82 -5.03 -8.75
N SER A 966 27.51 -4.99 -9.05
CA SER A 966 26.45 -5.12 -8.01
C SER A 966 25.01 -5.31 -8.55
N SER A 967 24.70 -6.38 -9.29
CA SER A 967 23.30 -6.88 -9.38
C SER A 967 23.20 -8.30 -9.93
N GLY A 968 22.31 -9.12 -9.36
CA GLY A 968 21.98 -10.48 -9.83
C GLY A 968 21.00 -10.51 -11.00
N ARG A 969 21.11 -9.58 -11.96
CA ARG A 969 20.22 -9.52 -13.12
C ARG A 969 20.84 -10.23 -14.32
N ARG A 970 20.11 -11.19 -14.91
CA ARG A 970 20.54 -11.96 -16.11
C ARG A 970 20.68 -11.10 -17.38
N TYR A 971 20.10 -9.90 -17.39
CA TYR A 971 20.16 -8.93 -18.48
C TYR A 971 20.26 -7.50 -17.93
N PRO A 972 20.81 -6.54 -18.69
CA PRO A 972 20.78 -5.13 -18.31
C PRO A 972 19.34 -4.60 -18.10
N PRO A 973 19.11 -3.65 -17.18
CA PRO A 973 17.80 -3.03 -16.99
C PRO A 973 17.29 -2.31 -18.24
N LEU A 974 15.98 -2.37 -18.48
CA LEU A 974 15.33 -1.67 -19.59
C LEU A 974 15.26 -0.16 -19.33
N LEU A 975 15.81 0.64 -20.26
CA LEU A 975 15.80 2.11 -20.21
C LEU A 975 14.41 2.69 -20.57
N TRP A 976 14.13 3.94 -20.18
CA TRP A 976 12.83 4.60 -20.43
C TRP A 976 12.33 4.46 -21.87
N HIS A 977 13.12 4.90 -22.85
CA HIS A 977 12.75 4.82 -24.27
C HIS A 977 12.48 3.38 -24.74
N GLN A 978 13.14 2.38 -24.15
CA GLN A 978 12.92 0.97 -24.45
C GLN A 978 11.58 0.49 -23.90
N ARG A 979 11.22 0.88 -22.67
CA ARG A 979 9.92 0.56 -22.05
C ARG A 979 8.76 1.23 -22.78
N LEU A 980 8.93 2.50 -23.17
CA LEU A 980 7.98 3.22 -24.01
C LEU A 980 7.81 2.55 -25.39
N GLN A 981 8.92 2.17 -26.06
CA GLN A 981 8.85 1.44 -27.33
C GLN A 981 8.14 0.09 -27.19
N ILE A 982 8.41 -0.67 -26.12
CA ILE A 982 7.74 -1.94 -25.81
C ILE A 982 6.24 -1.74 -25.58
N ALA A 983 5.84 -0.71 -24.81
CA ALA A 983 4.45 -0.35 -24.59
C ALA A 983 3.73 0.00 -25.90
N VAL A 984 4.31 0.88 -26.72
CA VAL A 984 3.77 1.27 -28.03
C VAL A 984 3.66 0.08 -28.98
N ASP A 985 4.64 -0.82 -28.99
CA ASP A 985 4.65 -2.03 -29.83
C ASP A 985 3.59 -3.06 -29.41
N VAL A 986 3.41 -3.30 -28.11
CA VAL A 986 2.33 -4.14 -27.57
C VAL A 986 0.97 -3.53 -27.90
N ALA A 987 0.80 -2.21 -27.68
CA ALA A 987 -0.42 -1.50 -28.06
C ALA A 987 -0.70 -1.60 -29.57
N ARG A 988 0.33 -1.54 -30.43
CA ARG A 988 0.19 -1.72 -31.89
C ARG A 988 -0.25 -3.15 -32.25
N GLY A 989 0.32 -4.15 -31.59
CA GLY A 989 -0.05 -5.56 -31.76
C GLY A 989 -1.51 -5.83 -31.36
N LEU A 990 -1.93 -5.31 -30.21
CA LEU A 990 -3.32 -5.41 -29.74
C LEU A 990 -4.28 -4.62 -30.65
N LYS A 991 -3.93 -3.40 -31.07
CA LYS A 991 -4.71 -2.59 -32.03
C LYS A 991 -4.93 -3.32 -33.35
N TYR A 992 -3.91 -3.99 -33.89
CA TYR A 992 -4.05 -4.83 -35.08
C TYR A 992 -5.06 -5.98 -34.86
N LEU A 993 -4.96 -6.73 -33.74
CA LEU A 993 -5.90 -7.81 -33.43
C LEU A 993 -7.33 -7.30 -33.20
N HIS A 994 -7.49 -6.15 -32.54
CA HIS A 994 -8.78 -5.57 -32.17
C HIS A 994 -9.48 -4.87 -33.35
N GLU A 995 -8.77 -4.10 -34.18
CA GLU A 995 -9.39 -3.36 -35.29
C GLU A 995 -9.50 -4.20 -36.58
N GLN A 996 -8.45 -4.95 -36.96
CA GLN A 996 -8.45 -5.68 -38.24
C GLN A 996 -9.21 -7.00 -38.15
N HIS A 997 -9.05 -7.73 -37.04
CA HIS A 997 -9.63 -9.06 -36.87
C HIS A 997 -10.85 -9.07 -35.93
N HIS A 998 -10.98 -8.07 -35.04
CA HIS A 998 -11.95 -8.04 -33.93
C HIS A 998 -11.74 -9.20 -32.92
N TRP A 999 -10.49 -9.63 -32.71
CA TRP A 999 -10.16 -10.76 -31.84
C TRP A 999 -9.47 -10.29 -30.56
N PRO A 1000 -9.90 -10.77 -29.39
CA PRO A 1000 -9.15 -10.58 -28.17
C PRO A 1000 -7.92 -11.50 -28.13
N HIS A 1001 -6.82 -10.99 -27.59
CA HIS A 1001 -5.63 -11.73 -27.24
C HIS A 1001 -5.97 -12.76 -26.14
N GLY A 1002 -6.58 -12.31 -25.04
CA GLY A 1002 -7.16 -13.13 -23.98
C GLY A 1002 -6.19 -13.80 -23.01
N ASN A 1003 -4.96 -14.07 -23.46
CA ASN A 1003 -3.87 -14.62 -22.65
C ASN A 1003 -2.74 -13.57 -22.52
N LEU A 1004 -3.10 -12.32 -22.25
CA LEU A 1004 -2.14 -11.20 -22.22
C LEU A 1004 -1.50 -11.09 -20.83
N LYS A 1005 -0.16 -11.12 -20.80
CA LYS A 1005 0.72 -11.05 -19.62
C LYS A 1005 2.18 -10.85 -20.06
N ALA A 1006 3.07 -10.34 -19.20
CA ALA A 1006 4.46 -10.05 -19.58
C ALA A 1006 5.26 -11.29 -20.02
N THR A 1007 4.90 -12.50 -19.57
CA THR A 1007 5.51 -13.76 -20.06
C THR A 1007 5.13 -14.11 -21.50
N ASN A 1008 4.08 -13.49 -22.06
CA ASN A 1008 3.64 -13.71 -23.44
C ASN A 1008 4.00 -12.54 -24.38
N VAL A 1009 4.61 -11.47 -23.85
CA VAL A 1009 5.26 -10.42 -24.64
C VAL A 1009 6.70 -10.88 -24.89
N LEU A 1010 6.99 -11.32 -26.12
CA LEU A 1010 8.34 -11.71 -26.51
C LEU A 1010 9.10 -10.51 -27.06
N LEU A 1011 10.38 -10.42 -26.76
CA LEU A 1011 11.26 -9.35 -27.19
C LEU A 1011 12.26 -9.91 -28.20
N ARG A 1012 12.38 -9.26 -29.37
CA ARG A 1012 13.42 -9.58 -30.35
C ARG A 1012 14.64 -8.70 -30.12
N GLU A 1013 15.82 -9.30 -30.03
CA GLU A 1013 17.09 -8.57 -29.93
C GLU A 1013 17.58 -8.08 -31.30
N GLU A 1014 17.42 -6.79 -31.52
CA GLU A 1014 18.09 -5.94 -32.52
C GLU A 1014 18.28 -4.54 -31.87
N PRO A 1015 19.00 -3.58 -32.49
CA PRO A 1015 19.48 -2.36 -31.79
C PRO A 1015 18.43 -1.50 -31.06
N ASN A 1016 17.15 -1.64 -31.39
CA ASN A 1016 16.03 -1.20 -30.56
C ASN A 1016 15.10 -2.40 -30.31
N PHE A 1017 14.76 -2.68 -29.04
CA PHE A 1017 13.88 -3.80 -28.68
C PHE A 1017 12.53 -3.72 -29.42
N GLN A 1018 12.17 -4.78 -30.15
CA GLN A 1018 10.86 -4.92 -30.78
C GLN A 1018 10.02 -5.94 -30.00
N ALA A 1019 8.83 -5.53 -29.56
CA ALA A 1019 7.92 -6.38 -28.77
C ALA A 1019 6.89 -7.10 -29.65
N CYS A 1020 6.65 -8.38 -29.37
CA CYS A 1020 5.81 -9.28 -30.16
C CYS A 1020 4.87 -10.10 -29.26
N LEU A 1021 3.57 -10.06 -29.56
CA LEU A 1021 2.56 -10.83 -28.85
C LEU A 1021 2.58 -12.31 -29.27
N SER A 1022 2.75 -13.21 -28.30
CA SER A 1022 2.66 -14.66 -28.47
C SER A 1022 1.44 -15.23 -27.73
N ASP A 1023 1.06 -16.49 -28.01
CA ASP A 1023 -0.08 -17.14 -27.34
C ASP A 1023 -1.45 -16.44 -27.55
N PHE A 1024 -1.56 -15.58 -28.58
CA PHE A 1024 -2.76 -14.80 -28.86
C PHE A 1024 -3.96 -15.68 -29.23
N SER A 1025 -5.14 -15.31 -28.74
CA SER A 1025 -6.44 -15.91 -29.09
C SER A 1025 -6.55 -17.44 -28.91
N LEU A 1026 -5.68 -18.10 -28.12
CA LEU A 1026 -5.67 -19.56 -27.96
C LEU A 1026 -7.01 -20.15 -27.49
N HIS A 1027 -7.78 -19.42 -26.68
CA HIS A 1027 -9.17 -19.74 -26.29
C HIS A 1027 -10.10 -20.09 -27.49
N ARG A 1028 -9.76 -19.71 -28.72
CA ARG A 1028 -10.48 -20.11 -29.94
C ARG A 1028 -10.22 -21.55 -30.36
N LEU A 1029 -9.05 -22.09 -30.04
CA LEU A 1029 -8.64 -23.46 -30.32
C LEU A 1029 -8.96 -24.42 -29.15
N MET A 1030 -9.11 -23.88 -27.94
CA MET A 1030 -9.39 -24.65 -26.72
C MET A 1030 -10.89 -24.91 -26.47
N THR A 1031 -11.16 -25.91 -25.63
CA THR A 1031 -12.45 -26.14 -24.99
C THR A 1031 -12.79 -25.03 -23.98
N SER A 1032 -14.00 -25.05 -23.43
CA SER A 1032 -14.38 -24.18 -22.32
C SER A 1032 -13.45 -24.37 -21.12
N ALA A 1033 -13.09 -25.61 -20.77
CA ALA A 1033 -12.18 -25.93 -19.67
C ALA A 1033 -10.77 -25.34 -19.90
N GLY A 1034 -10.20 -25.50 -21.09
CA GLY A 1034 -8.92 -24.87 -21.43
C GLY A 1034 -8.95 -23.33 -21.34
N THR A 1035 -10.07 -22.72 -21.77
CA THR A 1035 -10.28 -21.27 -21.65
C THR A 1035 -10.41 -20.81 -20.20
N ILE A 1036 -11.06 -21.59 -19.33
CA ILE A 1036 -11.21 -21.29 -17.90
C ILE A 1036 -9.86 -21.44 -17.18
N ASN A 1037 -9.10 -22.50 -17.46
CA ASN A 1037 -7.75 -22.71 -16.93
C ASN A 1037 -6.75 -21.61 -17.35
N GLN A 1038 -6.92 -21.03 -18.53
CA GLN A 1038 -6.20 -19.81 -18.94
C GLN A 1038 -6.53 -18.62 -18.02
N LEU A 1039 -7.82 -18.32 -17.83
CA LEU A 1039 -8.28 -17.16 -17.07
C LEU A 1039 -8.04 -17.28 -15.55
N LEU A 1040 -8.03 -18.50 -15.00
CA LEU A 1040 -7.59 -18.77 -13.63
C LEU A 1040 -6.11 -18.44 -13.43
N ASN A 1041 -5.25 -18.93 -14.33
CA ASN A 1041 -3.81 -18.65 -14.30
C ASN A 1041 -3.53 -17.15 -14.45
N SER A 1042 -4.28 -16.45 -15.32
CA SER A 1042 -4.24 -14.98 -15.39
C SER A 1042 -4.73 -14.29 -14.10
N GLY A 1043 -5.61 -14.91 -13.32
CA GLY A 1043 -6.10 -14.38 -12.04
C GLY A 1043 -5.09 -14.50 -10.91
N ALA A 1044 -4.47 -15.68 -10.78
CA ALA A 1044 -3.37 -15.93 -9.82
C ALA A 1044 -2.09 -15.11 -10.11
N LEU A 1045 -2.05 -14.38 -11.23
CA LEU A 1045 -0.95 -13.52 -11.67
C LEU A 1045 -1.39 -12.05 -11.86
N GLY A 1046 -2.52 -11.61 -11.28
CA GLY A 1046 -2.97 -10.20 -11.31
C GLY A 1046 -3.52 -9.67 -12.65
N TYR A 1047 -3.37 -10.40 -13.77
CA TYR A 1047 -3.80 -9.94 -15.10
C TYR A 1047 -5.31 -10.12 -15.39
N ARG A 1048 -6.08 -10.85 -14.58
CA ARG A 1048 -7.51 -11.13 -14.84
C ARG A 1048 -8.36 -9.89 -14.57
N ALA A 1049 -8.84 -9.26 -15.65
CA ALA A 1049 -9.81 -8.16 -15.57
C ALA A 1049 -11.02 -8.51 -14.67
N PRO A 1050 -11.48 -7.62 -13.77
CA PRO A 1050 -12.56 -7.90 -12.83
C PRO A 1050 -13.86 -8.37 -13.49
N GLU A 1051 -14.20 -7.92 -14.71
CA GLU A 1051 -15.37 -8.43 -15.42
C GLU A 1051 -15.24 -9.88 -15.93
N LEU A 1052 -14.02 -10.39 -16.05
CA LEU A 1052 -13.73 -11.80 -16.39
C LEU A 1052 -13.65 -12.70 -15.17
N ALA A 1053 -13.42 -12.15 -13.97
CA ALA A 1053 -13.97 -12.78 -12.78
C ALA A 1053 -15.49 -12.83 -12.96
N ALA A 1054 -16.14 -11.66 -13.11
CA ALA A 1054 -17.59 -11.43 -13.11
C ALA A 1054 -18.45 -12.30 -14.09
N ALA A 1055 -17.92 -12.81 -15.20
CA ALA A 1055 -18.72 -13.32 -16.31
C ALA A 1055 -19.25 -14.76 -16.16
N LYS A 1056 -20.57 -14.97 -16.39
CA LYS A 1056 -21.25 -16.30 -16.49
C LYS A 1056 -20.46 -17.31 -17.33
N LYS A 1057 -20.08 -16.92 -18.55
CA LYS A 1057 -19.19 -17.69 -19.44
C LYS A 1057 -17.93 -16.86 -19.62
N PRO A 1058 -16.91 -17.01 -18.74
CA PRO A 1058 -15.74 -16.16 -18.77
C PRO A 1058 -14.96 -16.43 -20.06
N LYS A 1059 -14.93 -15.41 -20.91
CA LYS A 1059 -14.31 -15.44 -22.23
C LYS A 1059 -13.55 -14.14 -22.44
N PRO A 1060 -12.34 -14.18 -23.00
CA PRO A 1060 -11.63 -13.00 -23.45
C PRO A 1060 -12.49 -12.01 -24.23
N SER A 1061 -12.26 -10.73 -23.98
CA SER A 1061 -12.91 -9.60 -24.63
C SER A 1061 -11.90 -8.50 -24.94
N LEU A 1062 -12.23 -7.59 -25.85
CA LEU A 1062 -11.35 -6.46 -26.19
C LEU A 1062 -11.10 -5.55 -24.97
N LYS A 1063 -12.08 -5.42 -24.06
CA LYS A 1063 -11.97 -4.61 -22.83
C LYS A 1063 -11.16 -5.27 -21.72
N SER A 1064 -11.11 -6.61 -21.68
CA SER A 1064 -10.27 -7.33 -20.73
C SER A 1064 -8.81 -7.33 -21.15
N ASP A 1065 -8.51 -7.39 -22.46
CA ASP A 1065 -7.14 -7.19 -22.95
C ASP A 1065 -6.62 -5.80 -22.59
N VAL A 1066 -7.45 -4.75 -22.69
CA VAL A 1066 -7.08 -3.39 -22.28
C VAL A 1066 -6.73 -3.32 -20.78
N PHE A 1067 -7.46 -4.06 -19.91
CA PHE A 1067 -7.09 -4.19 -18.50
C PHE A 1067 -5.74 -4.89 -18.32
N SER A 1068 -5.58 -6.10 -18.89
CA SER A 1068 -4.33 -6.86 -18.76
C SER A 1068 -3.13 -6.11 -19.36
N PHE A 1069 -3.36 -5.23 -20.35
CA PHE A 1069 -2.34 -4.33 -20.86
C PHE A 1069 -2.03 -3.18 -19.88
N GLY A 1070 -3.04 -2.60 -19.23
CA GLY A 1070 -2.85 -1.66 -18.12
C GLY A 1070 -1.96 -2.23 -17.01
N VAL A 1071 -2.16 -3.51 -16.66
CA VAL A 1071 -1.27 -4.23 -15.73
C VAL A 1071 0.17 -4.30 -16.26
N ILE A 1072 0.38 -4.66 -17.55
CA ILE A 1072 1.74 -4.69 -18.15
C ILE A 1072 2.38 -3.29 -18.20
N LEU A 1073 1.60 -2.21 -18.39
CA LEU A 1073 2.11 -0.84 -18.27
C LEU A 1073 2.57 -0.55 -16.84
N MET A 1074 1.85 -1.02 -15.82
CA MET A 1074 2.28 -0.91 -14.43
C MET A 1074 3.55 -1.72 -14.16
N GLU A 1075 3.69 -2.94 -14.69
CA GLU A 1075 4.95 -3.71 -14.59
C GLU A 1075 6.12 -2.98 -15.27
N LEU A 1076 5.90 -2.33 -16.42
CA LEU A 1076 6.90 -1.52 -17.11
C LEU A 1076 7.30 -0.27 -16.32
N ILE A 1077 6.35 0.41 -15.66
CA ILE A 1077 6.61 1.61 -14.85
C ILE A 1077 7.32 1.25 -13.53
N THR A 1078 6.87 0.19 -12.86
CA THR A 1078 7.27 -0.14 -11.48
C THR A 1078 8.42 -1.13 -11.37
N GLY A 1079 8.69 -1.91 -12.42
CA GLY A 1079 9.64 -3.04 -12.40
C GLY A 1079 9.14 -4.27 -11.60
N LYS A 1080 8.00 -4.15 -10.89
CA LYS A 1080 7.39 -5.22 -10.10
C LYS A 1080 6.60 -6.19 -10.96
N SER A 1081 6.47 -7.42 -10.47
CA SER A 1081 5.65 -8.45 -11.12
C SER A 1081 4.19 -8.32 -10.70
N ALA A 1082 3.24 -8.50 -11.63
CA ALA A 1082 1.80 -8.50 -11.33
C ALA A 1082 1.36 -9.66 -10.41
N GLY A 1083 2.20 -10.68 -10.24
CA GLY A 1083 2.01 -11.79 -9.27
C GLY A 1083 2.89 -11.68 -8.02
N GLU A 1084 3.52 -10.53 -7.77
CA GLU A 1084 4.29 -10.26 -6.55
C GLU A 1084 3.35 -9.96 -5.37
N ILE A 1085 3.70 -10.41 -4.15
CA ILE A 1085 2.94 -10.07 -2.94
C ILE A 1085 3.32 -8.65 -2.52
N ILE A 1086 2.64 -7.66 -3.08
CA ILE A 1086 2.89 -6.25 -2.78
C ILE A 1086 2.23 -5.92 -1.43
N SER A 1087 3.07 -5.87 -0.40
CA SER A 1087 2.70 -5.28 0.89
C SER A 1087 2.46 -3.79 0.71
N GLY A 1088 1.32 -3.27 1.17
CA GLY A 1088 1.05 -1.83 1.21
C GLY A 1088 2.14 -1.09 1.97
N SER A 1089 2.97 -0.33 1.23
CA SER A 1089 4.20 0.24 1.77
C SER A 1089 3.95 1.56 2.50
N ILE A 1090 4.05 1.52 3.84
CA ILE A 1090 4.53 2.58 4.76
C ILE A 1090 3.71 3.89 4.85
N ILE A 1091 3.12 4.39 3.77
CA ILE A 1091 2.66 5.78 3.67
C ILE A 1091 1.14 5.92 3.84
N SER A 1092 0.35 4.91 3.43
CA SER A 1092 -1.12 4.98 3.39
C SER A 1092 -1.84 4.54 4.67
N GLY A 1093 -1.11 4.19 5.74
CA GLY A 1093 -1.67 3.74 7.02
C GLY A 1093 -2.60 2.51 6.93
N SER A 1094 -2.47 1.69 5.87
CA SER A 1094 -3.41 0.62 5.54
C SER A 1094 -2.68 -0.68 5.19
N SER A 1095 -2.58 -1.60 6.17
CA SER A 1095 -1.81 -2.86 6.12
C SER A 1095 -2.42 -3.97 5.25
N GLY A 1096 -2.76 -3.66 4.00
CA GLY A 1096 -3.23 -4.64 3.03
C GLY A 1096 -2.08 -5.33 2.30
N VAL A 1097 -2.22 -6.63 2.06
CA VAL A 1097 -1.67 -7.25 0.84
C VAL A 1097 -2.60 -6.83 -0.30
N VAL A 1098 -2.05 -6.20 -1.33
CA VAL A 1098 -2.80 -5.66 -2.48
C VAL A 1098 -2.18 -6.15 -3.78
N ASP A 1099 -2.97 -6.22 -4.85
CA ASP A 1099 -2.42 -6.50 -6.18
C ASP A 1099 -1.73 -5.26 -6.77
N LEU A 1100 -0.96 -5.43 -7.86
CA LEU A 1100 -0.24 -4.33 -8.49
C LEU A 1100 -1.17 -3.17 -8.95
N PRO A 1101 -2.32 -3.43 -9.60
CA PRO A 1101 -3.32 -2.40 -9.88
C PRO A 1101 -3.79 -1.61 -8.65
N ASP A 1102 -4.21 -2.27 -7.58
CA ASP A 1102 -4.75 -1.58 -6.40
C ASP A 1102 -3.65 -0.91 -5.57
N TRP A 1103 -2.42 -1.44 -5.54
CA TRP A 1103 -1.27 -0.74 -4.96
C TRP A 1103 -0.99 0.58 -5.69
N VAL A 1104 -0.84 0.54 -7.03
CA VAL A 1104 -0.58 1.76 -7.82
C VAL A 1104 -1.73 2.77 -7.68
N ARG A 1105 -2.99 2.30 -7.57
CA ARG A 1105 -4.14 3.17 -7.26
C ARG A 1105 -4.02 3.86 -5.90
N LEU A 1106 -3.64 3.14 -4.85
CA LEU A 1106 -3.47 3.71 -3.51
C LEU A 1106 -2.36 4.76 -3.50
N MET A 1107 -1.17 4.41 -4.02
CA MET A 1107 -0.02 5.31 -4.08
C MET A 1107 -0.33 6.61 -4.84
N VAL A 1108 -1.00 6.53 -6.00
CA VAL A 1108 -1.37 7.71 -6.78
C VAL A 1108 -2.49 8.52 -6.11
N ARG A 1109 -3.49 7.87 -5.49
CA ARG A 1109 -4.56 8.54 -4.72
C ARG A 1109 -3.99 9.36 -3.57
N ASP A 1110 -2.98 8.82 -2.89
CA ASP A 1110 -2.40 9.41 -1.69
C ASP A 1110 -1.28 10.43 -2.00
N GLY A 1111 -0.98 10.67 -3.28
CA GLY A 1111 -0.02 11.69 -3.75
C GLY A 1111 1.41 11.19 -3.98
N HIS A 1112 1.63 9.88 -3.85
CA HIS A 1112 2.93 9.20 -3.88
C HIS A 1112 3.18 8.44 -5.20
N ALA A 1113 2.81 9.06 -6.33
CA ALA A 1113 2.96 8.47 -7.66
C ALA A 1113 4.42 8.13 -8.02
N ILE A 1114 5.38 8.97 -7.59
CA ILE A 1114 6.82 8.78 -7.88
C ILE A 1114 7.43 7.59 -7.13
N ASP A 1115 6.89 7.25 -5.95
CA ASP A 1115 7.33 6.09 -5.16
C ASP A 1115 6.97 4.75 -5.82
N CYS A 1116 6.14 4.75 -6.87
CA CYS A 1116 5.87 3.58 -7.68
C CYS A 1116 6.98 3.26 -8.71
N TYR A 1117 7.82 4.22 -9.09
CA TYR A 1117 8.69 4.07 -10.27
C TYR A 1117 9.90 3.15 -10.03
N ASP A 1118 10.24 2.34 -11.03
CA ASP A 1118 11.44 1.49 -11.03
C ASP A 1118 12.70 2.36 -10.86
N THR A 1119 13.60 1.98 -9.96
CA THR A 1119 14.89 2.67 -9.73
C THR A 1119 15.79 2.65 -10.97
N ALA A 1120 15.57 1.74 -11.92
CA ALA A 1120 16.21 1.77 -13.24
C ALA A 1120 15.65 2.84 -14.20
N LEU A 1121 14.58 3.56 -13.83
CA LEU A 1121 13.99 4.66 -14.61
C LEU A 1121 14.24 6.04 -13.98
N VAL A 1122 14.16 6.16 -12.66
CA VAL A 1122 14.45 7.41 -11.92
C VAL A 1122 15.88 7.51 -11.40
N GLY A 1123 16.63 6.41 -11.34
CA GLY A 1123 17.96 6.37 -10.73
C GLY A 1123 17.95 5.83 -9.30
N VAL A 1124 19.14 5.80 -8.69
CA VAL A 1124 19.31 5.44 -7.27
C VAL A 1124 19.11 6.68 -6.39
N ASP A 1125 19.65 7.83 -6.81
CA ASP A 1125 19.22 9.14 -6.34
C ASP A 1125 17.87 9.49 -6.98
N ARG A 1126 16.86 9.80 -6.15
CA ARG A 1126 15.50 10.18 -6.60
C ARG A 1126 15.38 11.65 -7.00
N ASP A 1127 16.51 12.33 -7.09
CA ASP A 1127 16.65 13.77 -7.39
C ASP A 1127 16.60 14.08 -8.89
N LEU A 1128 16.68 13.07 -9.75
CA LEU A 1128 16.45 13.21 -11.19
C LEU A 1128 14.94 13.37 -11.45
N GLU A 1129 14.55 14.42 -12.19
CA GLU A 1129 13.17 14.56 -12.66
C GLU A 1129 12.76 13.27 -13.41
N PRO A 1130 11.63 12.65 -13.05
CA PRO A 1130 11.21 11.40 -13.66
C PRO A 1130 11.04 11.57 -15.19
N PRO A 1131 11.43 10.57 -16.01
CA PRO A 1131 11.48 10.73 -17.46
C PRO A 1131 10.18 11.26 -18.05
N LYS A 1132 10.27 12.31 -18.87
CA LYS A 1132 9.11 12.98 -19.46
C LYS A 1132 8.23 11.96 -20.16
N GLY A 1133 6.96 11.89 -19.76
CA GLY A 1133 6.01 10.90 -20.25
C GLY A 1133 5.75 9.68 -19.34
N ILE A 1134 6.50 9.46 -18.26
CA ILE A 1134 6.20 8.35 -17.34
C ILE A 1134 4.89 8.57 -16.58
N GLU A 1135 4.55 9.82 -16.24
CA GLU A 1135 3.27 10.21 -15.65
C GLU A 1135 2.09 10.07 -16.65
N ASP A 1136 2.34 10.34 -17.94
CA ASP A 1136 1.36 10.06 -19.01
C ASP A 1136 1.11 8.56 -19.13
N MET A 1137 2.17 7.73 -19.17
CA MET A 1137 2.04 6.27 -19.20
C MET A 1137 1.32 5.74 -17.95
N LEU A 1138 1.60 6.30 -16.76
CA LEU A 1138 0.93 5.97 -15.51
C LEU A 1138 -0.57 6.27 -15.60
N THR A 1139 -0.93 7.47 -16.07
CA THR A 1139 -2.32 7.89 -16.27
C THR A 1139 -3.05 6.97 -17.26
N ILE A 1140 -2.40 6.63 -18.38
CA ILE A 1140 -2.91 5.66 -19.37
C ILE A 1140 -3.10 4.27 -18.73
N SER A 1141 -2.18 3.80 -17.90
CA SER A 1141 -2.28 2.50 -17.22
C SER A 1141 -3.46 2.44 -16.24
N LEU A 1142 -3.71 3.50 -15.46
CA LEU A 1142 -4.84 3.61 -14.53
C LEU A 1142 -6.19 3.67 -15.27
N ASN A 1143 -6.24 4.36 -16.42
CA ASN A 1143 -7.39 4.40 -17.32
C ASN A 1143 -7.65 3.02 -17.95
N CYS A 1144 -6.60 2.32 -18.37
CA CYS A 1144 -6.67 0.93 -18.84
C CYS A 1144 -7.19 -0.03 -17.75
N ALA A 1145 -6.78 0.16 -16.49
CA ALA A 1145 -7.20 -0.66 -15.36
C ALA A 1145 -8.60 -0.31 -14.80
N ALA A 1146 -9.30 0.70 -15.33
CA ALA A 1146 -10.57 1.22 -14.78
C ALA A 1146 -11.75 0.23 -14.87
N SER A 1147 -12.95 0.65 -14.47
CA SER A 1147 -14.18 -0.15 -14.67
C SER A 1147 -14.45 -0.38 -16.16
N GLN A 1148 -15.02 -1.53 -16.52
CA GLN A 1148 -15.13 -2.01 -17.92
C GLN A 1148 -15.78 -0.98 -18.88
N SER A 1149 -16.77 -0.22 -18.39
CA SER A 1149 -17.45 0.86 -19.12
C SER A 1149 -16.56 2.05 -19.43
N SER A 1150 -15.64 2.38 -18.52
CA SER A 1150 -14.86 3.62 -18.51
C SER A 1150 -13.47 3.48 -19.12
N ARG A 1151 -12.96 2.24 -19.26
CA ARG A 1151 -11.69 1.99 -19.96
C ARG A 1151 -11.71 2.57 -21.38
N PRO A 1152 -10.59 3.08 -21.91
CA PRO A 1152 -10.46 3.47 -23.31
C PRO A 1152 -10.61 2.28 -24.30
N SER A 1153 -10.52 2.55 -25.60
CA SER A 1153 -10.25 1.50 -26.59
C SER A 1153 -8.73 1.38 -26.79
N ILE A 1154 -8.23 0.20 -27.18
CA ILE A 1154 -6.77 0.06 -27.43
C ILE A 1154 -6.27 1.01 -28.53
N ARG A 1155 -7.16 1.45 -29.42
CA ARG A 1155 -6.87 2.47 -30.42
C ARG A 1155 -6.44 3.79 -29.77
N VAL A 1156 -7.23 4.27 -28.81
CA VAL A 1156 -6.98 5.50 -28.04
C VAL A 1156 -5.69 5.33 -27.23
N VAL A 1157 -5.55 4.22 -26.51
CA VAL A 1157 -4.34 3.89 -25.74
C VAL A 1157 -3.08 3.90 -26.62
N TYR A 1158 -3.14 3.35 -27.83
CA TYR A 1158 -2.02 3.41 -28.78
C TYR A 1158 -1.75 4.84 -29.27
N GLU A 1159 -2.81 5.63 -29.53
CA GLU A 1159 -2.70 7.01 -30.00
C GLU A 1159 -2.16 7.95 -28.89
N GLU A 1160 -2.48 7.68 -27.62
CA GLU A 1160 -1.92 8.35 -26.43
C GLU A 1160 -0.46 7.93 -26.19
N LEU A 1161 -0.15 6.64 -26.10
CA LEU A 1161 1.22 6.14 -25.88
C LEU A 1161 2.19 6.55 -27.01
N ALA A 1162 1.71 6.65 -28.25
CA ALA A 1162 2.52 7.10 -29.39
C ALA A 1162 2.64 8.63 -29.52
N ALA A 1163 1.96 9.40 -28.65
CA ALA A 1163 2.11 10.85 -28.55
C ALA A 1163 3.09 11.29 -27.43
N ILE A 1164 3.48 10.36 -26.55
CA ILE A 1164 4.50 10.60 -25.52
C ILE A 1164 5.87 10.83 -26.19
N ASN A 1165 6.56 11.90 -25.79
CA ASN A 1165 7.92 12.17 -26.28
C ASN A 1165 8.93 11.23 -25.59
N PRO A 1166 9.87 10.60 -26.32
CA PRO A 1166 10.90 9.75 -25.72
C PRO A 1166 12.11 10.53 -25.14
N ASP A 1167 12.23 11.83 -25.45
CA ASP A 1167 13.33 12.74 -25.07
C ASP A 1167 12.94 13.77 -23.98
#